data_AF-A0A196LDS8-F1
#
_entry.id   AF-A0A196LDS8-F1
#
_cell.length_a   1.000
_cell.length_b   1.000
_cell.length_c   1.000
_cell.angle_alpha   90.00
_cell.angle_beta   90.00
_cell.angle_gamma   90.00
#
_symmetry.space_group_name_H-M   'P 1'
#
loop_
_entity.id
_entity.type
_entity.pdbx_description
1 polymer ?
#
loop_
_entity_poly.entity_id
_entity_poly.type
_entity_poly.pdbx_seq_one_letter_code
_entity_poly.pdbx_strand_id
1 'polypeptide(L)'
;MRGLIASAAAIVLSASLLVAVPSTAIAAPVPASGTVSASTSDAVSAATQGPASAGIAKTANLALFRPGNIISDAVFFDSSTLNAAQIDSFLRSKVPACQSGNICLKDWRQNTPTRPADNYCRGYAGAGNESAATIIAKVAQSCGINPQVLVVMLEKEQSLVTHTYPSIGRYNAAMGQGCPDTAGCDPNYAGFFYQVYGAARQMKIYAEGRYFTYYAPGKTWNILYNPERACGSSPVYVENIATSALYYYTPYQPNRAALNAGYGKGDGCSAYGNRNFYQFFTDWFGSTQSRYSSLVQGVGQVNVYLVSGGLKWRVSNLEDLAAFQSRLGGVTAVPASYVDSLPTGSDVTRYVHDARTGTLYIIDPDGTKHRFVNADQVARFGYSFPSYVNVDPTILDRFTTGADVADFFRIWDGPDLYLFDKGTKRHIATYATWQSVSKGTPGYVAYMPSTPAKALPNGPAIIAANTLVRAASSGDVQLALPSGSLLRIPSFALAAEFGATTYAILPDASLAANPRLSGSLSPMVQCGTTTYIAAAGRLTAVTGTALGGVTPVKLSAEECGGFTVSSSTLASPLFFQVAGSPEVYTLDGGKLRHVRSYALLQELNGSRPLSLVAWSRATVNDLLTGPYLEDGVFVSFTGQSEVYQHTAGQLRHVPDYATLLTLNGGRVPSILSLKADWKAMYKVGSPVLANGTFVQFAGQGEVYRYNEGQLQHVQSYASLVRLGSGRVPTIVTLAADLKAAYSMGTPIP
;
A
#
# COMPACT_ATOMS: atom_id res chain seq x y z
N MET A 1 -31.98 -17.46 -51.42
CA MET A 1 -32.55 -16.18 -51.90
C MET A 1 -31.52 -15.11 -51.61
N ARG A 2 -30.59 -14.77 -52.52
CA ARG A 2 -30.70 -13.91 -53.72
C ARG A 2 -31.43 -12.58 -53.47
N GLY A 3 -30.68 -11.48 -53.61
CA GLY A 3 -31.12 -10.08 -53.69
C GLY A 3 -29.99 -9.15 -53.23
N LEU A 4 -29.01 -8.79 -54.08
CA LEU A 4 -28.97 -7.64 -55.01
C LEU A 4 -28.67 -6.29 -54.29
N ILE A 5 -27.46 -5.72 -54.45
CA ILE A 5 -27.06 -4.63 -55.41
C ILE A 5 -27.72 -3.28 -55.02
N ALA A 6 -27.10 -2.09 -54.91
CA ALA A 6 -25.94 -1.38 -55.47
C ALA A 6 -25.49 -0.30 -54.43
N SER A 7 -24.44 0.53 -54.52
CA SER A 7 -23.88 1.29 -55.64
C SER A 7 -22.48 1.82 -55.30
N ALA A 8 -21.68 1.98 -56.34
CA ALA A 8 -20.32 2.52 -56.37
C ALA A 8 -20.28 4.06 -56.32
N ALA A 9 -19.14 4.62 -55.89
CA ALA A 9 -18.52 5.80 -56.50
C ALA A 9 -17.02 5.85 -56.16
N ALA A 10 -16.20 5.96 -57.21
CA ALA A 10 -14.74 6.00 -57.22
C ALA A 10 -14.20 7.42 -56.96
N ILE A 11 -12.88 7.55 -56.72
CA ILE A 11 -11.93 8.53 -57.32
C ILE A 11 -10.54 8.33 -56.64
N VAL A 12 -9.55 7.69 -57.31
CA VAL A 12 -8.40 8.23 -58.09
C VAL A 12 -7.09 8.40 -57.29
N LEU A 13 -6.10 7.60 -57.73
CA LEU A 13 -4.64 7.73 -57.81
C LEU A 13 -3.88 8.72 -56.89
N SER A 14 -2.80 8.21 -56.28
CA SER A 14 -1.44 8.60 -56.68
C SER A 14 -0.40 7.54 -56.27
N ALA A 15 0.32 7.02 -57.26
CA ALA A 15 1.53 6.23 -57.09
C ALA A 15 2.74 7.16 -57.06
N SER A 16 3.78 6.83 -56.29
CA SER A 16 5.15 7.25 -56.57
C SER A 16 6.13 6.23 -56.00
N LEU A 17 6.73 5.48 -56.93
CA LEU A 17 7.99 4.74 -56.80
C LEU A 17 9.12 5.70 -56.39
N LEU A 18 10.08 5.23 -55.57
CA LEU A 18 11.48 5.32 -55.97
C LEU A 18 12.37 4.32 -55.20
N VAL A 19 13.13 3.59 -56.01
CA VAL A 19 14.16 2.60 -55.72
C VAL A 19 15.50 3.31 -55.51
N ALA A 20 16.41 2.76 -54.69
CA ALA A 20 17.81 2.45 -55.03
C ALA A 20 18.84 2.62 -53.89
N VAL A 21 19.29 1.46 -53.37
CA VAL A 21 20.68 0.98 -53.08
C VAL A 21 21.69 1.75 -52.18
N PRO A 22 22.61 1.01 -51.52
CA PRO A 22 23.39 1.44 -50.36
C PRO A 22 24.79 1.94 -50.73
N SER A 23 25.48 2.57 -49.79
CA SER A 23 26.91 2.90 -49.91
C SER A 23 27.71 2.36 -48.74
N THR A 24 28.85 1.78 -49.11
CA THR A 24 29.87 1.08 -48.34
C THR A 24 30.80 2.01 -47.55
N ALA A 25 31.36 1.42 -46.49
CA ALA A 25 32.51 1.75 -45.64
C ALA A 25 33.55 2.79 -46.11
N ILE A 26 34.15 3.49 -45.12
CA ILE A 26 35.57 3.88 -45.02
C ILE A 26 35.96 3.98 -43.52
N ALA A 27 37.19 3.61 -43.21
CA ALA A 27 37.80 3.47 -41.88
C ALA A 27 38.59 4.71 -41.40
N ALA A 28 38.63 4.87 -40.06
CA ALA A 28 39.72 5.39 -39.16
C ALA A 28 40.32 6.81 -39.41
N PRO A 29 40.77 7.58 -38.38
CA PRO A 29 41.78 7.14 -37.38
C PRO A 29 41.63 7.67 -35.93
N VAL A 30 42.54 7.14 -35.09
CA VAL A 30 42.82 7.35 -33.65
C VAL A 30 43.34 8.78 -33.34
N PRO A 31 43.19 9.27 -32.09
CA PRO A 31 44.40 9.55 -31.31
C PRO A 31 44.34 9.04 -29.86
N ALA A 32 45.54 8.88 -29.30
CA ALA A 32 45.86 8.21 -28.05
C ALA A 32 45.97 9.16 -26.84
N SER A 33 45.98 8.52 -25.67
CA SER A 33 46.66 8.88 -24.42
C SER A 33 45.80 9.50 -23.30
N GLY A 34 45.52 8.66 -22.30
CA GLY A 34 44.99 9.02 -20.99
C GLY A 34 45.20 7.86 -20.02
N THR A 35 46.30 7.93 -19.28
CA THR A 35 46.75 7.14 -18.11
C THR A 35 45.71 6.23 -17.43
N VAL A 36 45.96 4.91 -17.43
CA VAL A 36 45.28 3.93 -16.58
C VAL A 36 46.21 3.44 -15.47
N SER A 37 45.78 3.68 -14.22
CA SER A 37 46.35 3.08 -13.01
C SER A 37 46.06 1.58 -12.97
N ALA A 38 47.06 0.82 -12.54
CA ALA A 38 47.01 -0.62 -12.37
C ALA A 38 45.92 -1.04 -11.36
N SER A 39 45.00 -1.90 -11.80
CA SER A 39 44.16 -2.72 -10.93
C SER A 39 44.48 -4.19 -11.19
N THR A 40 44.92 -4.85 -10.14
CA THR A 40 45.27 -6.28 -10.03
C THR A 40 44.17 -7.18 -10.60
N SER A 41 44.50 -7.94 -11.64
CA SER A 41 43.71 -9.05 -12.15
C SER A 41 43.94 -10.28 -11.26
N ASP A 42 43.00 -10.57 -10.37
CA ASP A 42 42.90 -11.88 -9.75
C ASP A 42 42.41 -12.90 -10.79
N ALA A 43 43.26 -13.89 -11.07
CA ALA A 43 42.96 -14.99 -11.94
C ALA A 43 41.80 -15.82 -11.37
N VAL A 44 40.68 -15.85 -12.10
CA VAL A 44 39.59 -16.78 -11.84
C VAL A 44 40.06 -18.18 -12.21
N SER A 45 40.43 -18.98 -11.21
CA SER A 45 40.61 -20.42 -11.37
C SER A 45 39.30 -21.03 -11.88
N ALA A 46 39.28 -21.40 -13.16
CA ALA A 46 38.25 -22.26 -13.72
C ALA A 46 38.31 -23.60 -12.99
N ALA A 47 37.42 -23.79 -12.01
CA ALA A 47 37.19 -25.09 -11.42
C ALA A 47 36.64 -26.01 -12.50
N THR A 48 37.47 -26.96 -12.93
CA THR A 48 37.12 -28.06 -13.82
C THR A 48 35.96 -28.82 -13.19
N GLN A 49 34.73 -28.61 -13.70
CA GLN A 49 33.59 -29.43 -13.31
C GLN A 49 33.85 -30.85 -13.79
N GLY A 50 34.13 -31.75 -12.85
CA GLY A 50 34.10 -33.18 -13.12
C GLY A 50 32.70 -33.59 -13.60
N PRO A 51 32.58 -34.64 -14.42
CA PRO A 51 31.29 -35.06 -14.95
C PRO A 51 30.36 -35.43 -13.79
N ALA A 52 29.23 -34.71 -13.69
CA ALA A 52 28.16 -35.05 -12.78
C ALA A 52 27.69 -36.47 -13.11
N SER A 53 27.75 -37.38 -12.13
CA SER A 53 27.23 -38.73 -12.23
C SER A 53 25.75 -38.68 -12.63
N ALA A 54 25.43 -39.22 -13.80
CA ALA A 54 24.08 -39.34 -14.36
C ALA A 54 23.26 -40.46 -13.67
N GLY A 55 23.28 -40.51 -12.34
CA GLY A 55 22.47 -41.43 -11.57
C GLY A 55 21.09 -40.86 -11.30
N ILE A 56 20.03 -41.67 -11.46
CA ILE A 56 18.68 -41.37 -10.96
C ILE A 56 18.78 -41.13 -9.44
N ALA A 57 18.30 -39.98 -8.95
CA ALA A 57 18.13 -39.77 -7.53
C ALA A 57 17.07 -40.77 -7.02
N LYS A 58 17.51 -41.76 -6.25
CA LYS A 58 16.67 -42.85 -5.75
C LYS A 58 15.88 -42.38 -4.52
N THR A 59 14.74 -41.73 -4.73
CA THR A 59 13.94 -41.13 -3.64
C THR A 59 12.72 -41.96 -3.28
N ALA A 60 12.32 -42.91 -4.13
CA ALA A 60 11.18 -43.78 -3.88
C ALA A 60 11.42 -44.74 -2.69
N ASN A 61 10.54 -44.66 -1.69
CA ASN A 61 10.42 -45.68 -0.67
C ASN A 61 9.32 -46.69 -1.06
N LEU A 62 9.72 -47.89 -1.46
CA LEU A 62 8.79 -48.95 -1.88
C LEU A 62 7.96 -49.54 -0.73
N ALA A 63 8.35 -49.32 0.54
CA ALA A 63 7.51 -49.71 1.67
C ALA A 63 6.20 -48.90 1.73
N LEU A 64 6.13 -47.76 1.04
CA LEU A 64 4.94 -46.92 0.92
C LEU A 64 4.07 -47.27 -0.30
N PHE A 65 4.46 -48.28 -1.09
CA PHE A 65 3.65 -48.75 -2.21
C PHE A 65 2.31 -49.29 -1.70
N ARG A 66 1.20 -48.74 -2.20
CA ARG A 66 -0.15 -49.19 -1.88
C ARG A 66 -0.75 -49.91 -3.08
N PRO A 67 -0.95 -51.23 -3.04
CA PRO A 67 -1.49 -51.96 -4.19
C PRO A 67 -2.91 -51.51 -4.56
N GLY A 68 -3.70 -51.04 -3.59
CA GLY A 68 -5.04 -50.52 -3.82
C GLY A 68 -5.13 -49.09 -4.37
N ASN A 69 -4.03 -48.33 -4.28
CA ASN A 69 -3.96 -46.94 -4.71
C ASN A 69 -2.52 -46.61 -5.14
N ILE A 70 -2.13 -47.08 -6.32
CA ILE A 70 -0.78 -46.90 -6.86
C ILE A 70 -0.49 -45.41 -7.13
N ILE A 71 -1.51 -44.71 -7.62
CA ILE A 71 -1.54 -43.28 -7.92
C ILE A 71 -2.98 -42.79 -7.83
N SER A 72 -3.19 -41.57 -7.33
CA SER A 72 -4.53 -40.99 -7.19
C SER A 72 -5.07 -40.49 -8.54
N ASP A 73 -6.39 -40.52 -8.71
CA ASP A 73 -7.06 -40.01 -9.91
C ASP A 73 -6.69 -38.54 -10.20
N ALA A 74 -6.56 -37.74 -9.13
CA ALA A 74 -6.22 -36.32 -9.21
C ALA A 74 -4.81 -36.04 -9.75
N VAL A 75 -3.88 -36.98 -9.60
CA VAL A 75 -2.53 -36.92 -10.17
C VAL A 75 -2.51 -37.57 -11.55
N PHE A 76 -3.16 -38.72 -11.73
CA PHE A 76 -3.11 -39.49 -12.98
C PHE A 76 -3.79 -38.81 -14.17
N PHE A 77 -4.94 -38.17 -13.95
CA PHE A 77 -5.73 -37.52 -14.99
C PHE A 77 -5.44 -36.02 -15.14
N ASP A 78 -4.36 -35.53 -14.53
CA ASP A 78 -3.97 -34.12 -14.64
C ASP A 78 -3.12 -33.82 -15.88
N SER A 79 -3.78 -33.56 -17.00
CA SER A 79 -3.09 -33.18 -18.24
C SER A 79 -2.32 -31.85 -18.22
N SER A 80 -2.35 -31.09 -17.12
CA SER A 80 -1.73 -29.75 -17.04
C SER A 80 -0.32 -29.74 -16.46
N THR A 81 0.24 -30.87 -16.03
CA THR A 81 1.49 -30.91 -15.24
C THR A 81 2.76 -30.58 -16.02
N LEU A 82 2.85 -30.92 -17.31
CA LEU A 82 4.00 -30.62 -18.17
C LEU A 82 3.57 -30.19 -19.57
N ASN A 83 4.20 -29.15 -20.10
CA ASN A 83 4.12 -28.75 -21.50
C ASN A 83 5.28 -29.36 -22.32
N ALA A 84 5.24 -29.18 -23.64
CA ALA A 84 6.23 -29.75 -24.55
C ALA A 84 7.68 -29.34 -24.24
N ALA A 85 7.92 -28.08 -23.84
CA ALA A 85 9.26 -27.60 -23.51
C ALA A 85 9.81 -28.22 -22.22
N GLN A 86 8.95 -28.36 -21.20
CA GLN A 86 9.33 -29.01 -19.94
C GLN A 86 9.62 -30.50 -20.15
N ILE A 87 8.84 -31.18 -21.00
CA ILE A 87 9.10 -32.58 -21.36
C ILE A 87 10.43 -32.69 -22.12
N ASP A 88 10.70 -31.83 -23.10
CA ASP A 88 11.97 -31.85 -23.84
C ASP A 88 13.17 -31.65 -22.90
N SER A 89 13.10 -30.67 -22.00
CA SER A 89 14.13 -30.44 -20.97
C SER A 89 14.33 -31.66 -20.07
N PHE A 90 13.24 -32.27 -19.59
CA PHE A 90 13.28 -33.48 -18.80
C PHE A 90 13.97 -34.64 -19.54
N LEU A 91 13.57 -34.92 -20.78
CA LEU A 91 14.17 -35.98 -21.60
C LEU A 91 15.67 -35.74 -21.84
N ARG A 92 16.07 -34.49 -22.09
CA ARG A 92 17.48 -34.12 -22.24
C ARG A 92 18.28 -34.33 -20.95
N SER A 93 17.69 -34.05 -19.80
CA SER A 93 18.34 -34.29 -18.50
C SER A 93 18.60 -35.77 -18.21
N LYS A 94 17.76 -36.68 -18.72
CA LYS A 94 17.90 -38.12 -18.49
C LYS A 94 18.94 -38.77 -19.40
N VAL A 95 19.08 -38.25 -20.61
CA VAL A 95 20.09 -38.70 -21.58
C VAL A 95 20.82 -37.48 -22.15
N PRO A 96 21.88 -36.97 -21.49
CA PRO A 96 22.63 -35.83 -22.03
C PRO A 96 23.32 -36.14 -23.36
N ALA A 97 23.86 -37.36 -23.50
CA ALA A 97 24.55 -37.84 -24.69
C ALA A 97 23.90 -39.12 -25.23
N CYS A 98 23.61 -39.14 -26.54
CA CYS A 98 23.16 -40.34 -27.24
C CYS A 98 24.37 -41.10 -27.79
N GLN A 99 24.33 -42.43 -27.78
CA GLN A 99 25.37 -43.23 -28.42
C GLN A 99 25.39 -42.92 -29.91
N SER A 100 26.59 -42.68 -30.46
CA SER A 100 26.79 -42.32 -31.86
C SER A 100 26.04 -43.27 -32.81
N GLY A 101 25.40 -42.70 -33.82
CA GLY A 101 24.59 -43.43 -34.81
C GLY A 101 23.17 -43.77 -34.39
N ASN A 102 22.74 -43.42 -33.17
CA ASN A 102 21.37 -43.66 -32.68
C ASN A 102 20.61 -42.33 -32.49
N ILE A 103 19.28 -42.40 -32.54
CA ILE A 103 18.39 -41.26 -32.24
C ILE A 103 17.74 -41.56 -30.90
N CYS A 104 18.12 -40.83 -29.85
CA CYS A 104 17.52 -40.98 -28.52
C CYS A 104 16.17 -40.26 -28.46
N LEU A 105 15.33 -40.59 -27.47
CA LEU A 105 13.96 -40.06 -27.35
C LEU A 105 13.89 -38.52 -27.39
N LYS A 106 14.85 -37.83 -26.74
CA LYS A 106 14.96 -36.35 -26.76
C LYS A 106 15.14 -35.74 -28.17
N ASP A 107 15.76 -36.49 -29.08
CA ASP A 107 16.06 -36.05 -30.45
C ASP A 107 15.13 -36.71 -31.48
N TRP A 108 14.23 -37.61 -31.05
CA TRP A 108 13.25 -38.24 -31.92
C TRP A 108 12.33 -37.21 -32.56
N ARG A 109 12.05 -37.42 -33.84
CA ARG A 109 11.14 -36.59 -34.65
C ARG A 109 10.25 -37.47 -35.52
N GLN A 110 9.00 -37.07 -35.71
CA GLN A 110 8.04 -37.80 -36.54
C GLN A 110 7.02 -36.85 -37.19
N ASN A 111 6.63 -37.14 -38.44
CA ASN A 111 5.43 -36.55 -39.03
C ASN A 111 4.19 -37.24 -38.44
N THR A 112 3.28 -36.46 -37.84
CA THR A 112 2.11 -37.01 -37.16
C THR A 112 0.83 -36.80 -37.99
N PRO A 113 -0.11 -37.75 -37.96
CA PRO A 113 -1.40 -37.58 -38.61
C PRO A 113 -2.32 -36.69 -37.78
N THR A 114 -3.28 -36.05 -38.44
CA THR A 114 -4.43 -35.44 -37.76
C THR A 114 -5.43 -36.54 -37.39
N ARG A 115 -5.94 -36.53 -36.15
CA ARG A 115 -6.99 -37.43 -35.65
C ARG A 115 -8.22 -36.64 -35.20
N PRO A 116 -9.43 -37.03 -35.61
CA PRO A 116 -10.65 -36.42 -35.09
C PRO A 116 -10.85 -36.74 -33.60
N ALA A 117 -11.64 -35.91 -32.93
CA ALA A 117 -12.07 -36.18 -31.56
C ALA A 117 -13.00 -37.41 -31.49
N ASP A 118 -12.96 -38.11 -30.37
CA ASP A 118 -13.90 -39.17 -30.02
C ASP A 118 -14.28 -39.09 -28.53
N ASN A 119 -14.94 -40.12 -28.00
CA ASN A 119 -15.39 -40.14 -26.61
C ASN A 119 -14.25 -40.14 -25.57
N TYR A 120 -13.01 -40.41 -25.98
CA TYR A 120 -11.88 -40.62 -25.07
C TYR A 120 -10.82 -39.53 -25.20
N CYS A 121 -10.61 -39.00 -26.40
CA CYS A 121 -9.63 -37.96 -26.66
C CYS A 121 -10.24 -36.85 -27.54
N ARG A 122 -9.87 -35.60 -27.26
CA ARG A 122 -10.39 -34.37 -27.91
C ARG A 122 -9.83 -34.11 -29.32
N GLY A 123 -9.24 -35.13 -29.95
CA GLY A 123 -8.63 -35.03 -31.27
C GLY A 123 -7.18 -34.54 -31.21
N TYR A 124 -6.47 -34.66 -32.33
CA TYR A 124 -5.05 -34.32 -32.44
C TYR A 124 -4.80 -33.65 -33.79
N ALA A 125 -4.35 -32.40 -33.80
CA ALA A 125 -3.92 -31.75 -35.03
C ALA A 125 -2.50 -32.20 -35.37
N GLY A 126 -2.31 -32.90 -36.49
CA GLY A 126 -1.00 -33.39 -36.92
C GLY A 126 -0.10 -32.27 -37.44
N ALA A 127 1.22 -32.47 -37.38
CA ALA A 127 2.21 -31.59 -37.98
C ALA A 127 3.45 -32.37 -38.47
N GLY A 128 4.22 -31.74 -39.34
CA GLY A 128 5.50 -32.29 -39.78
C GLY A 128 6.57 -32.15 -38.69
N ASN A 129 7.48 -33.12 -38.63
CA ASN A 129 8.69 -33.09 -37.82
C ASN A 129 8.47 -32.77 -36.32
N GLU A 130 7.39 -33.30 -35.72
CA GLU A 130 7.13 -33.08 -34.30
C GLU A 130 8.11 -33.84 -33.42
N SER A 131 8.58 -33.21 -32.35
CA SER A 131 9.40 -33.87 -31.33
C SER A 131 8.59 -34.85 -30.51
N ALA A 132 9.28 -35.85 -29.93
CA ALA A 132 8.66 -36.74 -28.96
C ALA A 132 7.98 -35.97 -27.81
N ALA A 133 8.61 -34.89 -27.35
CA ALA A 133 8.07 -34.03 -26.29
C ALA A 133 6.76 -33.34 -26.69
N THR A 134 6.68 -32.82 -27.92
CA THR A 134 5.46 -32.23 -28.47
C THR A 134 4.36 -33.27 -28.64
N ILE A 135 4.71 -34.47 -29.13
CA ILE A 135 3.78 -35.60 -29.27
C ILE A 135 3.18 -35.96 -27.90
N ILE A 136 4.02 -36.18 -26.88
CA ILE A 136 3.57 -36.52 -25.53
C ILE A 136 2.65 -35.42 -24.97
N ALA A 137 3.04 -34.15 -25.07
CA ALA A 137 2.25 -33.02 -24.56
C ALA A 137 0.86 -32.94 -25.20
N LYS A 138 0.80 -33.01 -26.53
CA LYS A 138 -0.46 -32.90 -27.28
C LYS A 138 -1.37 -34.12 -27.03
N VAL A 139 -0.80 -35.32 -26.93
CA VAL A 139 -1.58 -36.53 -26.58
C VAL A 139 -2.13 -36.44 -25.16
N ALA A 140 -1.30 -36.05 -24.19
CA ALA A 140 -1.68 -35.86 -22.80
C ALA A 140 -2.88 -34.90 -22.68
N GLN A 141 -2.81 -33.75 -23.35
CA GLN A 141 -3.89 -32.78 -23.41
C GLN A 141 -5.14 -33.31 -24.12
N SER A 142 -4.97 -34.01 -25.25
CA SER A 142 -6.08 -34.58 -26.01
C SER A 142 -6.88 -35.57 -25.18
N CYS A 143 -6.22 -36.52 -24.52
CA CYS A 143 -6.86 -37.61 -23.78
C CYS A 143 -7.13 -37.30 -22.30
N GLY A 144 -6.63 -36.18 -21.76
CA GLY A 144 -6.80 -35.83 -20.36
C GLY A 144 -6.02 -36.77 -19.42
N ILE A 145 -4.76 -37.05 -19.77
CA ILE A 145 -3.83 -37.87 -19.00
C ILE A 145 -2.64 -37.01 -18.58
N ASN A 146 -2.12 -37.22 -17.38
CA ASN A 146 -0.93 -36.52 -16.92
C ASN A 146 0.29 -36.87 -17.80
N PRO A 147 0.98 -35.89 -18.43
CA PRO A 147 2.15 -36.15 -19.27
C PRO A 147 3.30 -36.84 -18.51
N GLN A 148 3.44 -36.64 -17.20
CA GLN A 148 4.38 -37.37 -16.35
C GLN A 148 4.08 -38.87 -16.31
N VAL A 149 2.80 -39.25 -16.31
CA VAL A 149 2.37 -40.66 -16.39
C VAL A 149 2.81 -41.26 -17.73
N LEU A 150 2.60 -40.56 -18.84
CA LEU A 150 3.04 -41.05 -20.16
C LEU A 150 4.57 -41.21 -20.23
N VAL A 151 5.32 -40.26 -19.67
CA VAL A 151 6.78 -40.36 -19.59
C VAL A 151 7.22 -41.56 -18.75
N VAL A 152 6.62 -41.79 -17.59
CA VAL A 152 6.91 -42.96 -16.74
C VAL A 152 6.55 -44.27 -17.43
N MET A 153 5.45 -44.30 -18.18
CA MET A 153 5.06 -45.47 -18.95
C MET A 153 6.09 -45.81 -20.04
N LEU A 154 6.59 -44.82 -20.79
CA LEU A 154 7.65 -45.04 -21.79
C LEU A 154 8.90 -45.70 -21.18
N GLU A 155 9.24 -45.30 -19.96
CA GLU A 155 10.37 -45.92 -19.23
C GLU A 155 10.04 -47.32 -18.75
N LYS A 156 8.86 -47.52 -18.16
CA LYS A 156 8.42 -48.81 -17.66
C LYS A 156 8.35 -49.87 -18.77
N GLU A 157 7.85 -49.49 -19.95
CA GLU A 157 7.58 -50.44 -21.04
C GLU A 157 8.81 -50.72 -21.90
N GLN A 158 9.63 -49.71 -22.20
CA GLN A 158 10.74 -49.86 -23.16
C GLN A 158 12.08 -49.30 -22.65
N SER A 159 12.14 -48.84 -21.40
CA SER A 159 13.27 -48.08 -20.84
C SER A 159 13.67 -46.91 -21.74
N LEU A 160 12.70 -46.34 -22.47
CA LEU A 160 12.98 -45.49 -23.63
C LEU A 160 13.43 -44.07 -23.23
N VAL A 161 13.11 -43.63 -22.00
CA VAL A 161 13.45 -42.29 -21.50
C VAL A 161 14.94 -42.22 -21.16
N THR A 162 15.50 -43.28 -20.59
CA THR A 162 16.91 -43.35 -20.18
C THR A 162 17.81 -44.06 -21.21
N HIS A 163 17.26 -44.63 -22.27
CA HIS A 163 18.02 -45.37 -23.28
C HIS A 163 18.95 -44.47 -24.11
N THR A 164 20.20 -44.90 -24.27
CA THR A 164 21.22 -44.17 -25.07
C THR A 164 21.41 -44.71 -26.49
N TYR A 165 20.74 -45.79 -26.88
CA TYR A 165 20.86 -46.49 -28.17
C TYR A 165 19.54 -47.21 -28.58
N PRO A 166 18.40 -46.51 -28.61
CA PRO A 166 17.12 -47.17 -28.87
C PRO A 166 16.99 -47.62 -30.33
N SER A 167 16.52 -48.85 -30.54
CA SER A 167 16.22 -49.37 -31.87
C SER A 167 14.87 -48.83 -32.39
N ILE A 168 14.67 -48.85 -33.71
CA ILE A 168 13.38 -48.48 -34.32
C ILE A 168 12.22 -49.33 -33.78
N GLY A 169 12.47 -50.59 -33.45
CA GLY A 169 11.49 -51.50 -32.85
C GLY A 169 10.96 -50.97 -31.51
N ARG A 170 11.81 -50.34 -30.69
CA ARG A 170 11.36 -49.71 -29.43
C ARG A 170 10.43 -48.53 -29.67
N TYR A 171 10.62 -47.77 -30.74
CA TYR A 171 9.67 -46.70 -31.11
C TYR A 171 8.36 -47.27 -31.67
N ASN A 172 8.43 -48.37 -32.42
CA ASN A 172 7.27 -49.03 -32.98
C ASN A 172 6.37 -49.66 -31.90
N ALA A 173 6.96 -50.11 -30.80
CA ALA A 173 6.28 -50.72 -29.65
C ALA A 173 6.51 -49.95 -28.33
N ALA A 174 6.64 -48.61 -28.41
CA ALA A 174 7.07 -47.73 -27.32
C ALA A 174 6.28 -47.88 -26.01
N MET A 175 5.00 -48.27 -26.11
CA MET A 175 4.12 -48.49 -24.98
C MET A 175 3.60 -49.94 -24.91
N GLY A 176 3.91 -50.80 -25.88
CA GLY A 176 3.29 -52.13 -25.99
C GLY A 176 1.82 -52.13 -26.43
N GLN A 177 1.31 -50.99 -26.91
CA GLN A 177 -0.08 -50.87 -27.37
C GLN A 177 -0.27 -51.72 -28.64
N GLY A 178 -1.25 -52.63 -28.62
CA GLY A 178 -1.53 -53.51 -29.76
C GLY A 178 -0.48 -54.60 -29.99
N CYS A 179 0.37 -54.88 -29.00
CA CYS A 179 1.43 -55.90 -29.05
C CYS A 179 1.13 -57.05 -28.08
N PRO A 180 0.32 -58.05 -28.47
CA PRO A 180 0.06 -59.22 -27.62
C PRO A 180 1.31 -60.11 -27.47
N ASP A 181 1.52 -60.71 -26.30
CA ASP A 181 2.70 -61.55 -26.03
C ASP A 181 2.80 -62.81 -26.93
N THR A 182 1.71 -63.22 -27.57
CA THR A 182 1.60 -64.45 -28.37
C THR A 182 1.46 -64.20 -29.87
N ALA A 183 1.48 -62.95 -30.34
CA ALA A 183 1.41 -62.61 -31.76
C ALA A 183 2.21 -61.33 -32.09
N GLY A 184 2.37 -61.02 -33.38
CA GLY A 184 3.01 -59.77 -33.80
C GLY A 184 2.18 -58.54 -33.38
N CYS A 185 2.85 -57.40 -33.19
CA CYS A 185 2.18 -56.13 -32.96
C CYS A 185 1.26 -55.76 -34.14
N ASP A 186 0.08 -55.26 -33.84
CA ASP A 186 -0.85 -54.71 -34.84
C ASP A 186 -0.19 -53.52 -35.55
N PRO A 187 0.00 -53.60 -36.88
CA PRO A 187 0.64 -52.55 -37.67
C PRO A 187 -0.02 -51.17 -37.54
N ASN A 188 -1.32 -51.10 -37.19
CA ASN A 188 -2.04 -49.85 -36.99
C ASN A 188 -1.56 -49.05 -35.78
N TYR A 189 -0.87 -49.71 -34.83
CA TYR A 189 -0.29 -49.06 -33.65
C TYR A 189 1.23 -48.89 -33.78
N ALA A 190 1.85 -49.31 -34.88
CA ALA A 190 3.28 -49.20 -35.06
C ALA A 190 3.74 -47.76 -35.25
N GLY A 191 4.62 -47.29 -34.36
CA GLY A 191 5.29 -45.99 -34.42
C GLY A 191 5.02 -45.14 -33.19
N PHE A 192 5.97 -44.25 -32.85
CA PHE A 192 5.97 -43.54 -31.57
C PHE A 192 4.66 -42.78 -31.30
N PHE A 193 4.17 -42.00 -32.26
CA PHE A 193 2.88 -41.31 -32.15
C PHE A 193 1.72 -42.27 -31.85
N TYR A 194 1.61 -43.37 -32.59
CA TYR A 194 0.49 -44.31 -32.46
C TYR A 194 0.54 -45.08 -31.14
N GLN A 195 1.74 -45.40 -30.66
CA GLN A 195 1.96 -46.00 -29.35
C GLN A 195 1.53 -45.06 -28.22
N VAL A 196 1.98 -43.78 -28.24
CA VAL A 196 1.66 -42.80 -27.20
C VAL A 196 0.16 -42.45 -27.22
N TYR A 197 -0.41 -42.14 -28.39
CA TYR A 197 -1.84 -41.82 -28.52
C TYR A 197 -2.70 -43.04 -28.18
N GLY A 198 -2.35 -44.21 -28.69
CA GLY A 198 -3.09 -45.45 -28.47
C GLY A 198 -3.12 -45.84 -27.00
N ALA A 199 -1.98 -45.82 -26.30
CA ALA A 199 -1.90 -46.11 -24.87
C ALA A 199 -2.68 -45.09 -24.02
N ALA A 200 -2.54 -43.78 -24.31
CA ALA A 200 -3.28 -42.74 -23.60
C ALA A 200 -4.81 -42.90 -23.77
N ARG A 201 -5.26 -43.19 -24.99
CA ARG A 201 -6.66 -43.50 -25.28
C ARG A 201 -7.11 -44.79 -24.56
N GLN A 202 -6.28 -45.83 -24.55
CA GLN A 202 -6.59 -47.10 -23.90
C GLN A 202 -6.78 -46.93 -22.38
N MET A 203 -5.97 -46.07 -21.73
CA MET A 203 -6.18 -45.71 -20.33
C MET A 203 -7.54 -45.08 -20.07
N LYS A 204 -8.06 -44.28 -21.01
CA LYS A 204 -9.41 -43.71 -20.92
C LYS A 204 -10.51 -44.75 -21.12
N ILE A 205 -10.29 -45.76 -21.96
CA ILE A 205 -11.22 -46.88 -22.13
C ILE A 205 -11.28 -47.73 -20.86
N TYR A 206 -10.14 -48.00 -20.22
CA TYR A 206 -10.11 -48.68 -18.92
C TYR A 206 -10.83 -47.86 -17.85
N ALA A 207 -10.63 -46.55 -17.84
CA ALA A 207 -11.26 -45.63 -16.91
C ALA A 207 -12.79 -45.50 -17.10
N GLU A 208 -13.32 -45.79 -18.29
CA GLU A 208 -14.76 -45.75 -18.57
C GLU A 208 -15.55 -46.80 -17.77
N GLY A 209 -14.92 -47.94 -17.45
CA GLY A 209 -15.55 -49.00 -16.65
C GLY A 209 -16.67 -49.79 -17.35
N ARG A 210 -16.99 -49.47 -18.62
CA ARG A 210 -18.07 -50.14 -19.39
C ARG A 210 -17.71 -51.54 -19.87
N TYR A 211 -16.50 -51.73 -20.39
CA TYR A 211 -16.04 -53.00 -20.96
C TYR A 211 -15.08 -53.77 -20.06
N PHE A 212 -14.49 -53.10 -19.08
CA PHE A 212 -13.44 -53.61 -18.20
C PHE A 212 -13.92 -53.55 -16.75
N THR A 213 -14.43 -54.68 -16.22
CA THR A 213 -15.07 -54.75 -14.89
C THR A 213 -14.34 -55.60 -13.84
N TYR A 214 -13.36 -56.42 -14.22
CA TYR A 214 -12.62 -57.35 -13.35
C TYR A 214 -11.65 -56.71 -12.33
N TYR A 215 -11.29 -55.44 -12.48
CA TYR A 215 -10.53 -54.65 -11.51
C TYR A 215 -11.26 -53.34 -11.16
N ALA A 216 -12.59 -53.33 -11.24
CA ALA A 216 -13.38 -52.12 -11.01
C ALA A 216 -13.10 -51.51 -9.62
N PRO A 217 -13.02 -50.17 -9.50
CA PRO A 217 -12.84 -49.49 -8.21
C PRO A 217 -13.95 -49.78 -7.20
N GLY A 218 -13.64 -49.66 -5.91
CA GLY A 218 -14.56 -49.88 -4.79
C GLY A 218 -14.78 -51.37 -4.45
N LYS A 219 -13.94 -52.27 -4.98
CA LYS A 219 -14.04 -53.72 -4.78
C LYS A 219 -12.68 -54.33 -4.46
N THR A 220 -12.71 -55.49 -3.79
CA THR A 220 -11.53 -56.30 -3.51
C THR A 220 -11.36 -57.39 -4.57
N TRP A 221 -10.18 -57.46 -5.17
CA TRP A 221 -9.83 -58.42 -6.21
C TRP A 221 -8.58 -59.21 -5.81
N ASN A 222 -8.55 -60.50 -6.11
CA ASN A 222 -7.32 -61.29 -5.94
C ASN A 222 -6.40 -61.05 -7.14
N ILE A 223 -5.42 -60.16 -6.98
CA ILE A 223 -4.49 -59.80 -8.05
C ILE A 223 -3.27 -60.72 -7.99
N LEU A 224 -2.90 -61.31 -9.13
CA LEU A 224 -1.78 -62.24 -9.23
C LEU A 224 -0.44 -61.51 -8.99
N TYR A 225 0.53 -62.23 -8.41
CA TYR A 225 1.90 -61.74 -8.29
C TYR A 225 2.73 -61.93 -9.55
N ASN A 226 2.35 -62.88 -10.41
CA ASN A 226 3.10 -63.27 -11.60
C ASN A 226 2.15 -63.95 -12.62
N PRO A 227 2.48 -63.97 -13.93
CA PRO A 227 1.80 -64.83 -14.90
C PRO A 227 1.77 -66.32 -14.49
N GLU A 228 2.83 -66.81 -13.85
CA GLU A 228 2.88 -68.16 -13.28
C GLU A 228 1.92 -68.30 -12.09
N ARG A 229 0.90 -69.13 -12.25
CA ARG A 229 -0.18 -69.28 -11.27
C ARG A 229 0.32 -69.87 -9.95
N ALA A 230 1.38 -70.67 -9.97
CA ALA A 230 1.99 -71.21 -8.75
C ALA A 230 2.55 -70.13 -7.80
N CYS A 231 2.81 -68.92 -8.30
CA CYS A 231 3.24 -67.77 -7.49
C CYS A 231 2.11 -67.16 -6.65
N GLY A 232 0.86 -67.52 -6.90
CA GLY A 232 -0.30 -67.08 -6.11
C GLY A 232 -0.76 -65.66 -6.39
N SER A 233 -1.66 -65.18 -5.52
CA SER A 233 -2.29 -63.86 -5.55
C SER A 233 -2.56 -63.37 -4.12
N SER A 234 -2.99 -62.12 -3.98
CA SER A 234 -3.55 -61.62 -2.71
C SER A 234 -4.69 -60.63 -2.95
N PRO A 235 -5.59 -60.47 -1.96
CA PRO A 235 -6.70 -59.53 -2.06
C PRO A 235 -6.20 -58.09 -2.04
N VAL A 236 -6.62 -57.31 -3.04
CA VAL A 236 -6.35 -55.88 -3.18
C VAL A 236 -7.68 -55.15 -3.32
N TYR A 237 -7.96 -54.26 -2.36
CA TYR A 237 -9.07 -53.31 -2.49
C TYR A 237 -8.66 -52.20 -3.45
N VAL A 238 -9.22 -52.18 -4.66
CA VAL A 238 -8.89 -51.17 -5.68
C VAL A 238 -9.67 -49.90 -5.37
N GLU A 239 -8.98 -48.85 -4.94
CA GLU A 239 -9.59 -47.64 -4.37
C GLU A 239 -10.05 -46.63 -5.43
N ASN A 240 -9.41 -46.58 -6.61
CA ASN A 240 -9.64 -45.54 -7.60
C ASN A 240 -9.48 -45.99 -9.06
N ILE A 241 -9.90 -45.12 -9.98
CA ILE A 241 -9.99 -45.41 -11.42
C ILE A 241 -8.59 -45.56 -12.05
N ALA A 242 -7.64 -44.71 -11.67
CA ALA A 242 -6.28 -44.74 -12.18
C ALA A 242 -5.57 -46.05 -11.84
N THR A 243 -5.72 -46.53 -10.60
CA THR A 243 -5.16 -47.81 -10.15
C THR A 243 -5.82 -48.98 -10.88
N SER A 244 -7.14 -48.93 -11.10
CA SER A 244 -7.86 -49.90 -11.93
C SER A 244 -7.28 -49.96 -13.35
N ALA A 245 -7.08 -48.81 -13.99
CA ALA A 245 -6.52 -48.71 -15.34
C ALA A 245 -5.09 -49.27 -15.42
N LEU A 246 -4.24 -49.01 -14.40
CA LEU A 246 -2.89 -49.57 -14.32
C LEU A 246 -2.90 -51.11 -14.20
N TYR A 247 -3.84 -51.70 -13.46
CA TYR A 247 -3.97 -53.16 -13.41
C TYR A 247 -4.50 -53.76 -14.71
N TYR A 248 -5.37 -53.09 -15.46
CA TYR A 248 -5.73 -53.57 -16.79
C TYR A 248 -4.56 -53.49 -17.77
N TYR A 249 -3.72 -52.47 -17.64
CA TYR A 249 -2.53 -52.32 -18.46
C TYR A 249 -1.43 -53.33 -18.07
N THR A 250 -1.30 -53.64 -16.78
CA THR A 250 -0.28 -54.54 -16.26
C THR A 250 -0.86 -55.35 -15.08
N PRO A 251 -1.40 -56.56 -15.33
CA PRO A 251 -2.30 -57.26 -14.41
C PRO A 251 -1.60 -58.03 -13.29
N TYR A 252 -0.53 -57.44 -12.73
CA TYR A 252 0.24 -58.04 -11.64
C TYR A 252 0.59 -57.01 -10.57
N GLN A 253 0.45 -57.41 -9.31
CA GLN A 253 0.95 -56.64 -8.16
C GLN A 253 2.34 -57.17 -7.74
N PRO A 254 3.23 -56.32 -7.20
CA PRO A 254 4.50 -56.80 -6.68
C PRO A 254 4.30 -57.68 -5.45
N ASN A 255 5.05 -58.77 -5.36
CA ASN A 255 5.13 -59.55 -4.13
C ASN A 255 6.08 -58.88 -3.11
N ARG A 256 6.17 -59.44 -1.90
CA ARG A 256 7.03 -58.90 -0.84
C ARG A 256 8.51 -58.85 -1.24
N ALA A 257 8.99 -59.87 -1.96
CA ALA A 257 10.37 -59.92 -2.43
C ALA A 257 10.69 -58.76 -3.40
N ALA A 258 9.79 -58.46 -4.34
CA ALA A 258 9.92 -57.33 -5.27
C ALA A 258 9.99 -55.97 -4.54
N LEU A 259 9.13 -55.76 -3.53
CA LEU A 259 9.12 -54.53 -2.74
C LEU A 259 10.39 -54.38 -1.89
N ASN A 260 10.83 -55.47 -1.23
CA ASN A 260 12.03 -55.48 -0.42
C ASN A 260 13.31 -55.26 -1.24
N ALA A 261 13.32 -55.67 -2.52
CA ALA A 261 14.47 -55.52 -3.40
C ALA A 261 14.77 -54.05 -3.77
N GLY A 262 13.90 -53.08 -3.46
CA GLY A 262 14.16 -51.66 -3.71
C GLY A 262 14.29 -51.33 -5.21
N TYR A 263 15.51 -51.19 -5.72
CA TYR A 263 15.78 -51.00 -7.16
C TYR A 263 16.30 -52.28 -7.83
N GLY A 264 16.57 -53.32 -7.05
CA GLY A 264 17.10 -54.59 -7.50
C GLY A 264 16.00 -55.56 -7.95
N LYS A 265 16.43 -56.80 -8.18
CA LYS A 265 15.58 -57.94 -8.57
C LYS A 265 15.16 -58.73 -7.32
N GLY A 266 13.88 -59.05 -7.22
CA GLY A 266 13.35 -60.00 -6.25
C GLY A 266 13.48 -61.45 -6.71
N ASP A 267 12.58 -62.32 -6.23
CA ASP A 267 12.55 -63.75 -6.54
C ASP A 267 11.87 -64.09 -7.89
N GLY A 268 11.73 -65.39 -8.18
CA GLY A 268 11.07 -65.89 -9.40
C GLY A 268 9.58 -65.54 -9.53
N CYS A 269 8.94 -65.12 -8.44
CA CYS A 269 7.53 -64.73 -8.41
C CYS A 269 7.33 -63.20 -8.42
N SER A 270 8.41 -62.44 -8.54
CA SER A 270 8.37 -60.98 -8.50
C SER A 270 7.91 -60.37 -9.83
N ALA A 271 6.84 -59.58 -9.80
CA ALA A 271 6.46 -58.68 -10.89
C ALA A 271 6.88 -57.23 -10.60
N TYR A 272 7.32 -56.52 -11.64
CA TYR A 272 7.94 -55.19 -11.50
C TYR A 272 7.14 -54.05 -12.11
N GLY A 273 6.14 -54.31 -12.97
CA GLY A 273 5.50 -53.23 -13.73
C GLY A 273 4.91 -52.12 -12.86
N ASN A 274 3.91 -52.43 -12.04
CA ASN A 274 3.26 -51.44 -11.18
C ASN A 274 4.19 -50.88 -10.08
N ARG A 275 5.14 -51.70 -9.60
CA ARG A 275 6.22 -51.26 -8.70
C ARG A 275 7.10 -50.20 -9.35
N ASN A 276 7.60 -50.46 -10.56
CA ASN A 276 8.49 -49.58 -11.30
C ASN A 276 7.76 -48.31 -11.73
N PHE A 277 6.47 -48.39 -12.07
CA PHE A 277 5.65 -47.20 -12.29
C PHE A 277 5.69 -46.28 -11.07
N TYR A 278 5.35 -46.80 -9.88
CA TYR A 278 5.38 -46.04 -8.63
C TYR A 278 6.78 -45.49 -8.33
N GLN A 279 7.81 -46.32 -8.51
CA GLN A 279 9.21 -45.96 -8.29
C GLN A 279 9.64 -44.80 -9.18
N PHE A 280 9.53 -44.94 -10.51
CA PHE A 280 9.95 -43.92 -11.46
C PHE A 280 9.13 -42.63 -11.30
N PHE A 281 7.83 -42.71 -11.06
CA PHE A 281 7.02 -41.51 -10.81
C PHE A 281 7.51 -40.78 -9.56
N THR A 282 7.76 -41.52 -8.47
CA THR A 282 8.24 -40.94 -7.21
C THR A 282 9.63 -40.33 -7.33
N ASP A 283 10.54 -40.99 -8.04
CA ASP A 283 11.90 -40.52 -8.29
C ASP A 283 11.95 -39.26 -9.15
N TRP A 284 11.03 -39.14 -10.10
CA TRP A 284 11.11 -38.07 -11.11
C TRP A 284 10.20 -36.89 -10.81
N PHE A 285 9.05 -37.14 -10.17
CA PHE A 285 7.96 -36.17 -10.08
C PHE A 285 7.34 -36.06 -8.68
N GLY A 286 7.78 -36.88 -7.72
CA GLY A 286 7.30 -36.83 -6.34
C GLY A 286 6.06 -37.70 -6.09
N SER A 287 5.22 -37.33 -5.11
CA SER A 287 4.18 -38.21 -4.58
C SER A 287 3.15 -38.61 -5.62
N THR A 288 2.82 -39.90 -5.66
CA THR A 288 1.70 -40.41 -6.47
C THR A 288 0.33 -40.12 -5.83
N GLN A 289 0.30 -39.59 -4.61
CA GLN A 289 -0.93 -39.40 -3.83
C GLN A 289 -1.36 -37.94 -3.77
N SER A 290 -0.41 -37.03 -3.60
CA SER A 290 -0.65 -35.59 -3.42
C SER A 290 0.22 -34.79 -4.37
N ARG A 291 -0.32 -33.69 -4.91
CA ARG A 291 0.53 -32.65 -5.50
C ARG A 291 1.31 -32.03 -4.35
N TYR A 292 2.63 -32.15 -4.31
CA TYR A 292 3.40 -31.32 -3.38
C TYR A 292 3.10 -29.87 -3.72
N SER A 293 2.82 -29.04 -2.71
CA SER A 293 2.69 -27.60 -2.91
C SER A 293 4.01 -27.06 -3.45
N SER A 294 3.96 -25.95 -4.18
CA SER A 294 5.17 -25.31 -4.69
C SER A 294 6.05 -24.76 -3.56
N LEU A 295 5.59 -24.71 -2.31
CA LEU A 295 6.34 -24.20 -1.15
C LEU A 295 6.63 -25.33 -0.16
N VAL A 296 7.89 -25.71 -0.03
CA VAL A 296 8.30 -26.83 0.81
C VAL A 296 9.35 -26.43 1.84
N GLN A 297 9.37 -27.15 2.96
CA GLN A 297 10.42 -27.05 3.98
C GLN A 297 10.87 -28.45 4.40
N GLY A 298 12.19 -28.67 4.39
CA GLY A 298 12.75 -29.92 4.89
C GLY A 298 12.52 -30.05 6.40
N VAL A 299 12.03 -31.20 6.87
CA VAL A 299 11.91 -31.47 8.31
C VAL A 299 13.28 -31.33 8.96
N GLY A 300 13.39 -30.47 9.98
CA GLY A 300 14.65 -30.14 10.65
C GLY A 300 15.50 -29.07 9.96
N GLN A 301 15.04 -28.50 8.84
CA GLN A 301 15.68 -27.39 8.13
C GLN A 301 14.94 -26.07 8.37
N VAL A 302 15.66 -24.95 8.37
CA VAL A 302 15.10 -23.60 8.61
C VAL A 302 14.57 -22.92 7.34
N ASN A 303 15.10 -23.30 6.18
CA ASN A 303 14.81 -22.63 4.92
C ASN A 303 13.53 -23.17 4.28
N VAL A 304 12.69 -22.25 3.79
CA VAL A 304 11.57 -22.54 2.90
C VAL A 304 12.02 -22.40 1.46
N TYR A 305 11.57 -23.31 0.60
CA TYR A 305 11.93 -23.34 -0.81
C TYR A 305 10.69 -23.28 -1.70
N LEU A 306 10.76 -22.45 -2.76
CA LEU A 306 9.87 -22.56 -3.91
C LEU A 306 10.41 -23.66 -4.83
N VAL A 307 9.63 -24.72 -5.06
CA VAL A 307 9.96 -25.79 -5.99
C VAL A 307 9.26 -25.52 -7.33
N SER A 308 10.07 -25.35 -8.37
CA SER A 308 9.60 -24.94 -9.70
C SER A 308 10.58 -25.41 -10.76
N GLY A 309 10.09 -25.99 -11.86
CA GLY A 309 10.94 -26.42 -12.99
C GLY A 309 12.02 -27.44 -12.62
N GLY A 310 11.80 -28.25 -11.58
CA GLY A 310 12.79 -29.21 -11.07
C GLY A 310 13.92 -28.62 -10.22
N LEU A 311 13.86 -27.32 -9.90
CA LEU A 311 14.80 -26.61 -9.02
C LEU A 311 14.12 -26.28 -7.68
N LYS A 312 14.94 -26.11 -6.64
CA LYS A 312 14.54 -25.44 -5.40
C LYS A 312 15.14 -24.05 -5.34
N TRP A 313 14.33 -23.04 -5.06
CA TRP A 313 14.77 -21.66 -4.87
C TRP A 313 14.52 -21.27 -3.42
N ARG A 314 15.55 -20.81 -2.70
CA ARG A 314 15.36 -20.41 -1.30
C ARG A 314 14.52 -19.15 -1.26
N VAL A 315 13.39 -19.16 -0.55
CA VAL A 315 12.59 -17.95 -0.35
C VAL A 315 13.38 -16.98 0.53
N SER A 316 13.66 -15.78 0.05
CA SER A 316 14.67 -14.89 0.65
C SER A 316 14.32 -14.43 2.06
N ASN A 317 13.04 -14.14 2.32
CA ASN A 317 12.56 -13.61 3.60
C ASN A 317 11.05 -13.89 3.79
N LEU A 318 10.50 -13.47 4.94
CA LEU A 318 9.09 -13.65 5.27
C LEU A 318 8.14 -12.82 4.40
N GLU A 319 8.57 -11.67 3.86
CA GLU A 319 7.74 -10.84 2.97
C GLU A 319 7.49 -11.57 1.65
N ASP A 320 8.56 -12.11 1.06
CA ASP A 320 8.50 -12.92 -0.15
C ASP A 320 7.68 -14.20 0.08
N LEU A 321 7.84 -14.84 1.25
CA LEU A 321 7.05 -16.02 1.61
C LEU A 321 5.55 -15.69 1.68
N ALA A 322 5.17 -14.60 2.35
CA ALA A 322 3.78 -14.18 2.47
C ALA A 322 3.16 -13.89 1.08
N ALA A 323 3.92 -13.23 0.19
CA ALA A 323 3.51 -13.00 -1.18
C ALA A 323 3.24 -14.32 -1.93
N PHE A 324 4.13 -15.32 -1.84
CA PHE A 324 3.92 -16.63 -2.48
C PHE A 324 2.76 -17.43 -1.88
N GLN A 325 2.61 -17.43 -0.55
CA GLN A 325 1.56 -18.19 0.15
C GLN A 325 0.14 -17.76 -0.22
N SER A 326 -0.04 -16.50 -0.65
CA SER A 326 -1.34 -15.94 -1.06
C SER A 326 -2.06 -16.78 -2.15
N ARG A 327 -1.32 -17.49 -3.00
CA ARG A 327 -1.87 -18.35 -4.07
C ARG A 327 -1.29 -19.75 -4.13
N LEU A 328 -0.12 -19.99 -3.54
CA LEU A 328 0.53 -21.31 -3.56
C LEU A 328 0.19 -22.19 -2.34
N GLY A 329 -0.56 -21.63 -1.39
CA GLY A 329 -0.93 -22.32 -0.15
C GLY A 329 0.17 -22.26 0.91
N GLY A 330 -0.04 -22.98 2.02
CA GLY A 330 0.90 -23.04 3.12
C GLY A 330 2.19 -23.82 2.77
N VAL A 331 3.22 -23.63 3.60
CA VAL A 331 4.47 -24.40 3.49
C VAL A 331 4.21 -25.85 3.85
N THR A 332 4.59 -26.77 2.97
CA THR A 332 4.48 -28.22 3.24
C THR A 332 5.80 -28.76 3.80
N ALA A 333 5.74 -29.37 4.99
CA ALA A 333 6.87 -30.09 5.55
C ALA A 333 7.12 -31.39 4.76
N VAL A 334 8.35 -31.58 4.30
CA VAL A 334 8.79 -32.71 3.48
C VAL A 334 10.07 -33.31 4.08
N PRO A 335 10.40 -34.60 3.81
CA PRO A 335 11.67 -35.15 4.24
C PRO A 335 12.85 -34.29 3.77
N ALA A 336 13.85 -34.07 4.63
CA ALA A 336 15.05 -33.29 4.26
C ALA A 336 15.72 -33.85 2.98
N SER A 337 15.77 -35.17 2.85
CA SER A 337 16.30 -35.86 1.67
C SER A 337 15.62 -35.48 0.34
N TYR A 338 14.33 -35.15 0.36
CA TYR A 338 13.64 -34.68 -0.84
C TYR A 338 14.15 -33.30 -1.24
N VAL A 339 14.22 -32.36 -0.28
CA VAL A 339 14.76 -31.02 -0.55
C VAL A 339 16.20 -31.13 -1.02
N ASP A 340 17.01 -31.94 -0.35
CA ASP A 340 18.44 -32.09 -0.65
C ASP A 340 18.68 -32.74 -2.03
N SER A 341 17.73 -33.51 -2.55
CA SER A 341 17.80 -34.10 -3.90
C SER A 341 17.57 -33.11 -5.05
N LEU A 342 16.95 -31.96 -4.78
CA LEU A 342 16.65 -30.95 -5.80
C LEU A 342 17.86 -30.01 -6.01
N PRO A 343 18.27 -29.73 -7.25
CA PRO A 343 19.30 -28.72 -7.52
C PRO A 343 18.86 -27.34 -7.01
N THR A 344 19.79 -26.65 -6.37
CA THR A 344 19.57 -25.34 -5.73
C THR A 344 19.75 -24.22 -6.75
N GLY A 345 18.70 -23.42 -6.95
CA GLY A 345 18.77 -22.15 -7.66
C GLY A 345 19.26 -21.01 -6.76
N SER A 346 19.21 -19.78 -7.25
CA SER A 346 19.43 -18.59 -6.42
C SER A 346 18.33 -18.43 -5.37
N ASP A 347 18.46 -17.40 -4.54
CA ASP A 347 17.32 -16.97 -3.73
C ASP A 347 16.22 -16.43 -4.64
N VAL A 348 14.97 -16.72 -4.29
CA VAL A 348 13.79 -16.18 -4.96
C VAL A 348 13.14 -15.13 -4.07
N THR A 349 12.88 -13.98 -4.70
CA THR A 349 12.07 -12.90 -4.13
C THR A 349 10.75 -12.82 -4.87
N ARG A 350 9.84 -11.98 -4.41
CA ARG A 350 8.61 -11.66 -5.14
C ARG A 350 8.82 -10.86 -6.43
N TYR A 351 10.05 -10.47 -6.75
CA TYR A 351 10.45 -9.98 -8.08
C TYR A 351 10.78 -11.17 -8.99
N VAL A 352 9.89 -11.44 -9.95
CA VAL A 352 9.90 -12.64 -10.78
C VAL A 352 9.78 -12.29 -12.25
N HIS A 353 10.26 -13.19 -13.12
CA HIS A 353 10.23 -13.01 -14.57
C HIS A 353 9.38 -14.09 -15.24
N ASP A 354 8.45 -13.66 -16.10
CA ASP A 354 7.68 -14.56 -16.96
C ASP A 354 8.44 -14.82 -18.26
N ALA A 355 9.13 -15.96 -18.32
CA ALA A 355 9.93 -16.35 -19.47
C ALA A 355 9.14 -16.47 -20.79
N ARG A 356 7.80 -16.56 -20.76
CA ARG A 356 6.96 -16.60 -21.98
C ARG A 356 6.88 -15.24 -22.67
N THR A 357 6.83 -14.18 -21.87
CA THR A 357 6.52 -12.82 -22.34
C THR A 357 7.68 -11.84 -22.18
N GLY A 358 8.69 -12.21 -21.40
CA GLY A 358 9.76 -11.28 -21.02
C GLY A 358 9.33 -10.30 -19.90
N THR A 359 8.14 -10.48 -19.32
CA THR A 359 7.56 -9.51 -18.39
C THR A 359 8.11 -9.70 -16.98
N LEU A 360 8.59 -8.62 -16.38
CA LEU A 360 9.02 -8.55 -15.00
C LEU A 360 7.84 -8.19 -14.10
N TYR A 361 7.57 -9.02 -13.10
CA TYR A 361 6.47 -8.84 -12.16
C TYR A 361 6.98 -8.66 -10.73
N ILE A 362 6.22 -7.91 -9.95
CA ILE A 362 6.16 -8.07 -8.50
C ILE A 362 4.92 -8.88 -8.15
N ILE A 363 5.07 -9.86 -7.26
CA ILE A 363 3.95 -10.59 -6.64
C ILE A 363 3.65 -9.94 -5.30
N ASP A 364 2.38 -9.59 -5.07
CA ASP A 364 1.97 -8.97 -3.81
C ASP A 364 1.05 -9.88 -2.97
N PRO A 365 0.93 -9.61 -1.66
CA PRO A 365 0.25 -10.49 -0.71
C PRO A 365 -1.26 -10.64 -0.93
N ASP A 366 -1.86 -9.78 -1.75
CA ASP A 366 -3.25 -9.91 -2.19
C ASP A 366 -3.46 -11.01 -3.25
N GLY A 367 -2.39 -11.71 -3.62
CA GLY A 367 -2.40 -12.82 -4.55
C GLY A 367 -2.52 -12.39 -6.01
N THR A 368 -2.03 -11.20 -6.32
CA THR A 368 -1.96 -10.67 -7.67
C THR A 368 -0.50 -10.43 -8.10
N LYS A 369 -0.29 -10.29 -9.41
CA LYS A 369 1.02 -9.95 -10.00
C LYS A 369 0.92 -8.68 -10.83
N HIS A 370 1.91 -7.81 -10.68
CA HIS A 370 1.93 -6.48 -11.29
C HIS A 370 3.22 -6.23 -12.02
N ARG A 371 3.11 -5.75 -13.25
CA ARG A 371 4.27 -5.55 -14.10
C ARG A 371 5.07 -4.33 -13.65
N PHE A 372 6.38 -4.50 -13.55
CA PHE A 372 7.31 -3.38 -13.51
C PHE A 372 7.45 -2.77 -14.89
N VAL A 373 7.25 -1.46 -15.01
CA VAL A 373 7.22 -0.79 -16.32
C VAL A 373 8.61 -0.51 -16.90
N ASN A 374 9.64 -0.41 -16.05
CA ASN A 374 11.03 -0.18 -16.44
C ASN A 374 12.02 -0.59 -15.33
N ALA A 375 13.32 -0.56 -15.65
CA ALA A 375 14.39 -0.90 -14.71
C ALA A 375 14.52 0.08 -13.52
N ASP A 376 14.20 1.36 -13.71
CA ASP A 376 14.23 2.35 -12.63
C ASP A 376 13.22 2.01 -11.53
N GLN A 377 12.05 1.51 -11.91
CA GLN A 377 11.03 1.06 -10.97
C GLN A 377 11.47 -0.20 -10.21
N VAL A 378 12.13 -1.15 -10.90
CA VAL A 378 12.73 -2.33 -10.26
C VAL A 378 13.77 -1.92 -9.21
N ALA A 379 14.69 -1.04 -9.59
CA ALA A 379 15.75 -0.53 -8.71
C ALA A 379 15.17 0.22 -7.50
N ARG A 380 14.11 1.01 -7.71
CA ARG A 380 13.41 1.74 -6.64
C ARG A 380 12.82 0.82 -5.58
N PHE A 381 12.35 -0.36 -5.97
CA PHE A 381 11.84 -1.38 -5.04
C PHE A 381 12.96 -2.19 -4.37
N GLY A 382 14.23 -1.82 -4.59
CA GLY A 382 15.39 -2.43 -3.95
C GLY A 382 15.89 -3.70 -4.64
N TYR A 383 15.38 -4.01 -5.83
CA TYR A 383 15.82 -5.17 -6.60
C TYR A 383 16.95 -4.79 -7.56
N SER A 384 17.93 -5.68 -7.70
CA SER A 384 18.89 -5.59 -8.80
C SER A 384 18.22 -6.10 -10.07
N PHE A 385 18.39 -5.41 -11.21
CA PHE A 385 17.74 -5.83 -12.45
C PHE A 385 17.93 -7.33 -12.78
N PRO A 386 19.14 -7.92 -12.72
CA PRO A 386 19.35 -9.35 -12.97
C PRO A 386 18.93 -10.30 -11.83
N SER A 387 18.41 -9.82 -10.70
CA SER A 387 18.06 -10.69 -9.55
C SER A 387 16.69 -11.36 -9.65
N TYR A 388 16.03 -11.30 -10.81
CA TYR A 388 14.77 -12.01 -11.02
C TYR A 388 15.00 -13.52 -11.10
N VAL A 389 13.98 -14.28 -10.73
CA VAL A 389 13.92 -15.73 -10.98
C VAL A 389 12.95 -16.01 -12.12
N ASN A 390 13.35 -16.88 -13.05
CA ASN A 390 12.47 -17.45 -14.07
C ASN A 390 11.53 -18.45 -13.41
N VAL A 391 10.39 -17.97 -12.93
CA VAL A 391 9.38 -18.82 -12.31
C VAL A 391 8.56 -19.52 -13.38
N ASP A 392 8.23 -20.79 -13.15
CA ASP A 392 7.42 -21.57 -14.08
C ASP A 392 6.07 -20.88 -14.36
N PRO A 393 5.64 -20.79 -15.63
CA PRO A 393 4.35 -20.22 -16.01
C PRO A 393 3.15 -20.74 -15.21
N THR A 394 3.15 -22.02 -14.85
CA THR A 394 2.05 -22.65 -14.09
C THR A 394 1.95 -22.12 -12.66
N ILE A 395 3.04 -21.61 -12.09
CA ILE A 395 3.06 -20.93 -10.79
C ILE A 395 2.61 -19.49 -10.98
N LEU A 396 3.15 -18.78 -11.97
CA LEU A 396 2.78 -17.39 -12.24
C LEU A 396 1.30 -17.23 -12.58
N ASP A 397 0.69 -18.20 -13.29
CA ASP A 397 -0.73 -18.17 -13.67
C ASP A 397 -1.68 -18.39 -12.48
N ARG A 398 -1.17 -18.75 -11.30
CA ARG A 398 -1.95 -18.77 -10.04
C ARG A 398 -2.21 -17.37 -9.48
N PHE A 399 -1.42 -16.38 -9.89
CA PHE A 399 -1.55 -14.99 -9.46
C PHE A 399 -2.31 -14.21 -10.54
N THR A 400 -3.41 -13.56 -10.14
CA THR A 400 -4.21 -12.73 -11.05
C THR A 400 -3.38 -11.55 -11.51
N THR A 401 -3.29 -11.32 -12.82
CA THR A 401 -2.61 -10.14 -13.37
C THR A 401 -3.45 -8.89 -13.08
N GLY A 402 -2.86 -7.92 -12.40
CA GLY A 402 -3.46 -6.61 -12.15
C GLY A 402 -2.85 -5.49 -12.98
N ALA A 403 -3.19 -4.24 -12.65
CA ALA A 403 -2.64 -3.06 -13.31
C ALA A 403 -1.12 -2.97 -13.15
N ASP A 404 -0.43 -2.21 -14.00
CA ASP A 404 1.01 -1.99 -13.83
C ASP A 404 1.32 -1.32 -12.49
N VAL A 405 2.52 -1.59 -11.94
CA VAL A 405 3.00 -0.92 -10.73
C VAL A 405 3.06 0.58 -10.99
N ALA A 406 2.51 1.38 -10.07
CA ALA A 406 2.50 2.83 -10.17
C ALA A 406 3.64 3.48 -9.36
N ASP A 407 3.66 4.81 -9.34
CA ASP A 407 4.50 5.58 -8.43
C ASP A 407 3.93 5.63 -6.99
N PHE A 408 2.69 5.17 -6.80
CA PHE A 408 2.09 5.00 -5.48
C PHE A 408 2.52 3.67 -4.87
N PHE A 409 2.82 3.68 -3.58
CA PHE A 409 3.22 2.47 -2.86
C PHE A 409 2.84 2.52 -1.38
N ARG A 410 2.76 1.33 -0.76
CA ARG A 410 2.73 1.16 0.70
C ARG A 410 4.08 0.65 1.16
N ILE A 411 4.42 0.89 2.41
CA ILE A 411 5.60 0.24 3.01
C ILE A 411 5.11 -1.07 3.63
N TRP A 412 5.87 -2.16 3.50
CA TRP A 412 5.47 -3.47 3.99
C TRP A 412 5.00 -3.50 5.46
N ASP A 413 5.65 -2.71 6.32
CA ASP A 413 5.38 -2.64 7.76
C ASP A 413 4.26 -1.67 8.16
N GLY A 414 3.54 -1.06 7.20
CA GLY A 414 2.55 -0.03 7.52
C GLY A 414 1.39 0.11 6.52
N PRO A 415 0.24 0.63 6.97
CA PRO A 415 -0.91 0.90 6.11
C PRO A 415 -0.73 2.20 5.29
N ASP A 416 0.25 3.03 5.66
CA ASP A 416 0.45 4.36 5.13
C ASP A 416 0.77 4.33 3.63
N LEU A 417 0.22 5.31 2.94
CA LEU A 417 0.29 5.44 1.50
C LEU A 417 1.25 6.55 1.11
N TYR A 418 2.12 6.26 0.15
CA TYR A 418 3.14 7.18 -0.31
C TYR A 418 3.06 7.35 -1.83
N LEU A 419 3.44 8.53 -2.30
CA LEU A 419 3.79 8.79 -3.69
C LEU A 419 5.31 8.93 -3.79
N PHE A 420 5.93 8.21 -4.73
CA PHE A 420 7.28 8.52 -5.16
C PHE A 420 7.23 9.72 -6.12
N ASP A 421 7.91 10.80 -5.76
CA ASP A 421 7.97 12.02 -6.56
C ASP A 421 9.37 12.62 -6.48
N LYS A 422 10.03 12.76 -7.64
CA LYS A 422 11.37 13.36 -7.79
C LYS A 422 12.42 12.83 -6.80
N GLY A 423 12.47 11.51 -6.59
CA GLY A 423 13.46 10.88 -5.71
C GLY A 423 13.09 10.90 -4.22
N THR A 424 11.93 11.44 -3.86
CA THR A 424 11.44 11.47 -2.47
C THR A 424 10.20 10.61 -2.31
N LYS A 425 9.97 10.11 -1.09
CA LYS A 425 8.67 9.56 -0.70
C LYS A 425 7.84 10.66 -0.05
N ARG A 426 6.63 10.85 -0.55
CA ARG A 426 5.69 11.85 -0.04
C ARG A 426 4.48 11.12 0.55
N HIS A 427 4.31 11.24 1.86
CA HIS A 427 3.18 10.63 2.56
C HIS A 427 1.86 11.25 2.09
N ILE A 428 0.84 10.43 1.80
CA ILE A 428 -0.50 10.89 1.42
C ILE A 428 -1.39 10.87 2.67
N ALA A 429 -1.85 12.04 3.09
CA ALA A 429 -2.46 12.21 4.40
C ALA A 429 -3.77 11.43 4.60
N THR A 430 -4.59 11.31 3.55
CA THR A 430 -5.90 10.66 3.62
C THR A 430 -6.22 9.92 2.33
N TYR A 431 -7.14 8.95 2.39
CA TYR A 431 -7.66 8.27 1.21
C TYR A 431 -8.32 9.24 0.22
N ALA A 432 -9.04 10.25 0.69
CA ALA A 432 -9.62 11.30 -0.15
C ALA A 432 -8.53 12.10 -0.89
N THR A 433 -7.42 12.40 -0.21
CA THR A 433 -6.25 13.03 -0.85
C THR A 433 -5.70 12.14 -1.95
N TRP A 434 -5.56 10.83 -1.70
CA TRP A 434 -5.12 9.88 -2.72
C TRP A 434 -6.04 9.84 -3.95
N GLN A 435 -7.36 9.83 -3.76
CA GLN A 435 -8.32 9.87 -4.86
C GLN A 435 -8.13 11.12 -5.74
N SER A 436 -7.87 12.27 -5.12
CA SER A 436 -7.61 13.51 -5.86
C SER A 436 -6.29 13.48 -6.65
N VAL A 437 -5.22 12.96 -6.04
CA VAL A 437 -3.87 12.94 -6.62
C VAL A 437 -3.75 11.88 -7.72
N SER A 438 -4.43 10.75 -7.55
CA SER A 438 -4.44 9.65 -8.54
C SER A 438 -5.30 9.95 -9.78
N LYS A 439 -6.14 10.99 -9.76
CA LYS A 439 -7.00 11.41 -10.88
C LYS A 439 -7.80 10.24 -11.48
N GLY A 440 -8.22 9.28 -10.64
CA GLY A 440 -8.98 8.10 -11.06
C GLY A 440 -8.18 7.00 -11.76
N THR A 441 -6.87 7.17 -11.97
CA THR A 441 -6.02 6.16 -12.63
C THR A 441 -4.74 5.91 -11.82
N PRO A 442 -4.83 5.37 -10.60
CA PRO A 442 -3.68 5.24 -9.72
C PRO A 442 -2.64 4.23 -10.20
N GLY A 443 -2.93 3.38 -11.18
CA GLY A 443 -2.21 2.12 -11.38
C GLY A 443 -2.30 1.24 -10.12
N TYR A 444 -1.41 0.25 -10.00
CA TYR A 444 -1.37 -0.58 -8.79
C TYR A 444 -0.48 0.03 -7.70
N VAL A 445 -1.00 0.06 -6.47
CA VAL A 445 -0.28 0.51 -5.27
C VAL A 445 0.44 -0.69 -4.66
N ALA A 446 1.67 -0.93 -5.11
CA ALA A 446 2.46 -2.06 -4.64
C ALA A 446 3.00 -1.87 -3.22
N TYR A 447 3.22 -2.98 -2.51
CA TYR A 447 3.97 -2.98 -1.27
C TYR A 447 5.47 -2.88 -1.58
N MET A 448 6.16 -1.85 -1.09
CA MET A 448 7.60 -1.69 -1.17
C MET A 448 8.26 -2.32 0.06
N PRO A 449 9.39 -3.05 -0.08
CA PRO A 449 10.11 -3.55 1.08
C PRO A 449 10.58 -2.41 2.00
N SER A 450 10.61 -2.64 3.32
CA SER A 450 10.89 -1.57 4.30
C SER A 450 12.28 -0.93 4.13
N THR A 451 13.30 -1.70 3.74
CA THR A 451 14.68 -1.20 3.57
C THR A 451 14.81 -0.13 2.47
N PRO A 452 14.45 -0.40 1.19
CA PRO A 452 14.47 0.63 0.15
C PRO A 452 13.53 1.79 0.47
N ALA A 453 12.36 1.53 1.07
CA ALA A 453 11.45 2.61 1.48
C ALA A 453 12.07 3.54 2.54
N LYS A 454 12.86 3.02 3.49
CA LYS A 454 13.57 3.82 4.51
C LYS A 454 14.74 4.60 3.91
N ALA A 455 15.37 4.11 2.85
CA ALA A 455 16.44 4.80 2.14
C ALA A 455 15.96 6.03 1.34
N LEU A 456 14.68 6.08 0.97
CA LEU A 456 14.09 7.24 0.30
C LEU A 456 13.95 8.44 1.25
N PRO A 457 14.48 9.62 0.90
CA PRO A 457 14.25 10.85 1.66
C PRO A 457 12.75 11.20 1.72
N ASN A 458 12.32 11.76 2.84
CA ASN A 458 10.96 12.30 2.96
C ASN A 458 10.84 13.61 2.18
N GLY A 459 9.86 13.68 1.29
CA GLY A 459 9.39 14.93 0.70
C GLY A 459 8.19 15.48 1.49
N PRO A 460 7.74 16.71 1.20
CA PRO A 460 6.55 17.28 1.82
C PRO A 460 5.35 16.35 1.64
N ALA A 461 4.65 16.04 2.74
CA ALA A 461 3.43 15.25 2.71
C ALA A 461 2.39 15.91 1.79
N ILE A 462 1.64 15.09 1.08
CA ILE A 462 0.53 15.50 0.22
C ILE A 462 -0.72 15.50 1.09
N ILE A 463 -1.23 16.69 1.35
CA ILE A 463 -2.33 16.95 2.25
C ILE A 463 -3.35 17.78 1.47
N ALA A 464 -4.61 17.38 1.45
CA ALA A 464 -5.66 18.22 0.87
C ALA A 464 -5.73 19.57 1.60
N ALA A 465 -5.92 20.66 0.85
CA ALA A 465 -6.13 21.97 1.42
C ALA A 465 -7.31 21.95 2.41
N ASN A 466 -7.26 22.82 3.42
CA ASN A 466 -8.25 22.91 4.48
C ASN A 466 -8.35 21.65 5.38
N THR A 467 -7.29 20.84 5.43
CA THR A 467 -7.18 19.68 6.34
C THR A 467 -6.37 20.05 7.58
N LEU A 468 -6.84 19.61 8.74
CA LEU A 468 -6.11 19.72 10.00
C LEU A 468 -5.15 18.54 10.14
N VAL A 469 -3.90 18.83 10.49
CA VAL A 469 -2.85 17.83 10.62
C VAL A 469 -2.01 18.03 11.88
N ARG A 470 -1.50 16.93 12.41
CA ARG A 470 -0.43 16.95 13.42
C ARG A 470 0.59 15.83 13.18
N ALA A 471 1.79 16.02 13.70
CA ALA A 471 2.79 14.97 13.79
C ALA A 471 2.38 13.95 14.87
N ALA A 472 2.69 12.67 14.69
CA ALA A 472 2.33 11.59 15.58
C ALA A 472 2.77 11.84 17.04
N SER A 473 3.96 12.40 17.25
CA SER A 473 4.50 12.72 18.58
C SER A 473 4.11 14.08 19.15
N SER A 474 3.51 14.97 18.35
CA SER A 474 3.20 16.35 18.75
C SER A 474 1.72 16.55 19.05
N GLY A 475 1.40 17.45 19.98
CA GLY A 475 0.05 17.97 20.19
C GLY A 475 -0.30 19.18 19.31
N ASP A 476 0.67 19.73 18.57
CA ASP A 476 0.46 20.93 17.75
C ASP A 476 -0.31 20.60 16.47
N VAL A 477 -1.52 21.16 16.38
CA VAL A 477 -2.38 21.02 15.21
C VAL A 477 -2.21 22.21 14.28
N GLN A 478 -2.13 21.93 12.98
CA GLN A 478 -1.89 22.90 11.94
C GLN A 478 -2.89 22.70 10.79
N LEU A 479 -3.25 23.79 10.12
CA LEU A 479 -4.07 23.82 8.93
C LEU A 479 -3.16 23.68 7.70
N ALA A 480 -3.44 22.71 6.84
CA ALA A 480 -2.79 22.58 5.54
C ALA A 480 -3.41 23.55 4.52
N LEU A 481 -2.56 24.35 3.91
CA LEU A 481 -2.92 25.32 2.87
C LEU A 481 -2.69 24.73 1.46
N PRO A 482 -3.26 25.32 0.39
CA PRO A 482 -3.11 24.86 -0.99
C PRO A 482 -1.70 24.55 -1.47
N SER A 483 -0.72 25.36 -1.07
CA SER A 483 0.70 25.18 -1.41
C SER A 483 1.37 23.99 -0.69
N GLY A 484 0.67 23.37 0.27
CA GLY A 484 1.22 22.36 1.19
C GLY A 484 1.89 22.97 2.42
N SER A 485 1.91 24.30 2.56
CA SER A 485 2.33 25.00 3.78
C SER A 485 1.38 24.73 4.93
N LEU A 486 1.93 24.76 6.15
CA LEU A 486 1.18 24.54 7.38
C LEU A 486 1.09 25.83 8.18
N LEU A 487 -0.10 26.11 8.72
CA LEU A 487 -0.37 27.25 9.60
C LEU A 487 -0.92 26.75 10.94
N ARG A 488 -0.31 27.13 12.07
CA ARG A 488 -0.79 26.72 13.40
C ARG A 488 -2.22 27.19 13.64
N ILE A 489 -3.07 26.34 14.22
CA ILE A 489 -4.42 26.76 14.65
C ILE A 489 -4.41 27.06 16.17
N PRO A 490 -5.08 28.13 16.64
CA PRO A 490 -5.22 28.40 18.07
C PRO A 490 -6.30 27.54 18.72
N SER A 491 -7.33 27.15 17.95
CA SER A 491 -8.38 26.23 18.39
C SER A 491 -9.05 25.53 17.21
N PHE A 492 -9.61 24.34 17.47
CA PHE A 492 -10.42 23.61 16.49
C PHE A 492 -11.70 24.37 16.11
N ALA A 493 -12.29 25.12 17.06
CA ALA A 493 -13.49 25.91 16.83
C ALA A 493 -13.24 26.98 15.77
N LEU A 494 -12.12 27.71 15.89
CA LEU A 494 -11.76 28.71 14.89
C LEU A 494 -11.49 28.07 13.53
N ALA A 495 -10.77 26.95 13.49
CA ALA A 495 -10.50 26.25 12.24
C ALA A 495 -11.80 25.78 11.53
N ALA A 496 -12.82 25.37 12.29
CA ALA A 496 -14.12 25.01 11.74
C ALA A 496 -14.85 26.19 11.10
N GLU A 497 -14.62 27.44 11.54
CA GLU A 497 -15.17 28.63 10.86
C GLU A 497 -14.59 28.81 9.44
N PHE A 498 -13.37 28.34 9.19
CA PHE A 498 -12.75 28.25 7.86
C PHE A 498 -13.20 27.00 7.08
N GLY A 499 -14.02 26.14 7.68
CA GLY A 499 -14.50 24.89 7.09
C GLY A 499 -13.55 23.71 7.28
N ALA A 500 -12.45 23.90 8.02
CA ALA A 500 -11.46 22.87 8.28
C ALA A 500 -11.98 21.86 9.32
N THR A 501 -12.57 20.77 8.84
CA THR A 501 -13.20 19.74 9.68
C THR A 501 -12.55 18.35 9.51
N THR A 502 -11.75 18.17 8.46
CA THR A 502 -11.01 16.93 8.22
C THR A 502 -9.73 16.93 9.05
N TYR A 503 -9.38 15.80 9.64
CA TYR A 503 -8.21 15.66 10.51
C TYR A 503 -7.36 14.44 10.15
N ALA A 504 -6.03 14.58 10.15
CA ALA A 504 -5.09 13.48 9.91
C ALA A 504 -3.88 13.55 10.85
N ILE A 505 -3.35 12.38 11.23
CA ILE A 505 -2.13 12.24 12.01
C ILE A 505 -1.08 11.64 11.08
N LEU A 506 0.06 12.31 10.92
CA LEU A 506 1.11 11.86 10.01
C LEU A 506 2.38 11.48 10.78
N PRO A 507 3.24 10.61 10.21
CA PRO A 507 4.58 10.38 10.74
C PRO A 507 5.36 11.70 10.84
N ASP A 508 6.08 11.88 11.95
CA ASP A 508 6.79 13.13 12.26
C ASP A 508 7.71 13.59 11.12
N ALA A 509 8.50 12.65 10.57
CA ALA A 509 9.45 12.93 9.50
C ALA A 509 8.77 13.31 8.18
N SER A 510 7.53 12.87 7.95
CA SER A 510 6.76 13.25 6.76
C SER A 510 6.22 14.67 6.88
N LEU A 511 5.66 15.04 8.04
CA LEU A 511 5.13 16.39 8.27
C LEU A 511 6.24 17.43 8.49
N ALA A 512 7.41 17.01 8.96
CA ALA A 512 8.58 17.88 9.13
C ALA A 512 9.00 18.56 7.81
N ALA A 513 8.85 17.83 6.68
CA ALA A 513 9.23 18.30 5.35
C ALA A 513 8.28 19.37 4.77
N ASN A 514 7.08 19.57 5.34
CA ASN A 514 6.17 20.61 4.88
C ASN A 514 6.62 22.01 5.37
N PRO A 515 6.56 23.04 4.50
CA PRO A 515 6.86 24.42 4.89
C PRO A 515 5.86 24.93 5.94
N ARG A 516 6.27 25.88 6.76
CA ARG A 516 5.45 26.45 7.84
C ARG A 516 5.35 27.97 7.69
N LEU A 517 4.14 28.49 7.77
CA LEU A 517 3.93 29.92 7.93
C LEU A 517 4.16 30.34 9.39
N SER A 518 4.73 31.51 9.58
CA SER A 518 4.90 32.11 10.90
C SER A 518 3.56 32.56 11.49
N GLY A 519 3.39 32.40 12.80
CA GLY A 519 2.19 32.84 13.52
C GLY A 519 1.12 31.75 13.64
N SER A 520 -0.08 32.18 13.96
CA SER A 520 -1.25 31.31 14.14
C SER A 520 -2.43 31.86 13.34
N LEU A 521 -3.33 30.96 12.94
CA LEU A 521 -4.61 31.30 12.31
C LEU A 521 -5.36 32.36 13.14
N SER A 522 -5.85 33.39 12.46
CA SER A 522 -6.67 34.46 13.01
C SER A 522 -8.08 34.35 12.43
N PRO A 523 -9.14 34.85 13.09
CA PRO A 523 -10.49 34.88 12.51
C PRO A 523 -10.58 35.65 11.20
N MET A 524 -9.59 36.48 10.90
CA MET A 524 -9.47 37.22 9.65
C MET A 524 -8.21 36.81 8.89
N VAL A 525 -8.33 36.77 7.57
CA VAL A 525 -7.21 36.58 6.64
C VAL A 525 -7.15 37.72 5.64
N GLN A 526 -5.96 38.11 5.22
CA GLN A 526 -5.75 39.11 4.18
C GLN A 526 -5.20 38.43 2.93
N CYS A 527 -5.96 38.53 1.83
CA CYS A 527 -5.63 38.00 0.53
C CYS A 527 -5.38 39.19 -0.42
N GLY A 528 -4.11 39.45 -0.73
CA GLY A 528 -3.72 40.69 -1.41
C GLY A 528 -4.13 41.92 -0.60
N THR A 529 -4.99 42.77 -1.15
CA THR A 529 -5.52 43.97 -0.48
C THR A 529 -6.83 43.72 0.27
N THR A 530 -7.48 42.58 0.06
CA THR A 530 -8.81 42.31 0.61
C THR A 530 -8.71 41.54 1.91
N THR A 531 -9.37 42.04 2.95
CA THR A 531 -9.53 41.34 4.23
C THR A 531 -10.81 40.53 4.22
N TYR A 532 -10.73 39.29 4.66
CA TYR A 532 -11.85 38.39 4.81
C TYR A 532 -12.00 37.97 6.26
N ILE A 533 -13.25 37.73 6.68
CA ILE A 533 -13.56 37.06 7.94
C ILE A 533 -14.12 35.67 7.66
N ALA A 534 -13.67 34.69 8.44
CA ALA A 534 -14.16 33.32 8.36
C ALA A 534 -15.40 33.13 9.24
N ALA A 535 -16.45 32.54 8.67
CA ALA A 535 -17.65 32.14 9.40
C ALA A 535 -18.37 31.03 8.63
N ALA A 536 -18.83 30.01 9.35
CA ALA A 536 -19.64 28.92 8.79
C ALA A 536 -19.03 28.28 7.51
N GLY A 537 -17.71 28.12 7.48
CA GLY A 537 -16.98 27.50 6.38
C GLY A 537 -16.73 28.39 5.17
N ARG A 538 -17.00 29.69 5.27
CA ARG A 538 -16.81 30.64 4.17
C ARG A 538 -16.03 31.88 4.60
N LEU A 539 -15.27 32.43 3.67
CA LEU A 539 -14.61 33.73 3.79
C LEU A 539 -15.52 34.81 3.22
N THR A 540 -15.87 35.82 4.01
CA THR A 540 -16.68 36.96 3.57
C THR A 540 -15.83 38.23 3.57
N ALA A 541 -15.85 38.99 2.48
CA ALA A 541 -15.04 40.21 2.37
C ALA A 541 -15.49 41.25 3.39
N VAL A 542 -14.53 41.93 4.02
CA VAL A 542 -14.76 42.99 5.01
C VAL A 542 -14.25 44.31 4.45
N THR A 543 -15.11 45.33 4.49
CA THR A 543 -14.79 46.70 4.10
C THR A 543 -14.64 47.61 5.32
N GLY A 544 -13.79 48.62 5.22
CA GLY A 544 -13.41 49.51 6.32
C GLY A 544 -12.19 49.03 7.09
N THR A 545 -11.69 49.88 7.99
CA THR A 545 -10.42 49.67 8.73
C THR A 545 -10.62 49.32 10.20
N ALA A 546 -11.85 49.40 10.71
CA ALA A 546 -12.18 49.19 12.12
C ALA A 546 -12.37 47.68 12.44
N LEU A 547 -11.28 46.92 12.41
CA LEU A 547 -11.29 45.46 12.62
C LEU A 547 -11.35 45.03 14.10
N GLY A 548 -11.64 45.96 15.02
CA GLY A 548 -11.78 45.67 16.44
C GLY A 548 -10.52 45.08 17.09
N GLY A 549 -9.34 45.43 16.60
CA GLY A 549 -8.04 44.95 17.12
C GLY A 549 -7.60 43.57 16.62
N VAL A 550 -8.37 42.91 15.75
CA VAL A 550 -7.95 41.66 15.11
C VAL A 550 -6.92 41.97 14.01
N THR A 551 -5.77 41.30 14.08
CA THR A 551 -4.76 41.36 13.00
C THR A 551 -5.02 40.22 12.02
N PRO A 552 -5.33 40.49 10.74
CA PRO A 552 -5.51 39.44 9.75
C PRO A 552 -4.20 38.69 9.47
N VAL A 553 -4.29 37.37 9.30
CA VAL A 553 -3.15 36.58 8.80
C VAL A 553 -3.00 36.84 7.31
N LYS A 554 -1.81 37.27 6.87
CA LYS A 554 -1.53 37.49 5.46
C LYS A 554 -1.28 36.17 4.76
N LEU A 555 -2.05 35.91 3.71
CA LEU A 555 -1.95 34.74 2.86
C LEU A 555 -1.67 35.17 1.41
N SER A 556 -0.93 34.33 0.70
CA SER A 556 -0.72 34.48 -0.74
C SER A 556 -2.01 34.25 -1.52
N ALA A 557 -2.04 34.68 -2.79
CA ALA A 557 -3.19 34.45 -3.66
C ALA A 557 -3.49 32.94 -3.86
N GLU A 558 -2.45 32.11 -3.93
CA GLU A 558 -2.57 30.65 -4.02
C GLU A 558 -3.22 30.08 -2.75
N GLU A 559 -2.76 30.49 -1.57
CA GLU A 559 -3.30 29.99 -0.30
C GLU A 559 -4.76 30.38 -0.09
N CYS A 560 -5.13 31.59 -0.50
CA CYS A 560 -6.52 32.06 -0.44
C CYS A 560 -7.45 31.29 -1.38
N GLY A 561 -6.94 30.76 -2.50
CA GLY A 561 -7.72 29.94 -3.44
C GLY A 561 -8.22 28.62 -2.84
N GLY A 562 -7.72 28.21 -1.67
CA GLY A 562 -8.16 27.01 -0.96
C GLY A 562 -9.44 27.16 -0.15
N PHE A 563 -9.93 28.39 0.04
CA PHE A 563 -11.10 28.66 0.86
C PHE A 563 -12.33 28.97 -0.01
N THR A 564 -13.51 28.61 0.51
CA THR A 564 -14.76 29.01 -0.13
C THR A 564 -15.04 30.48 0.18
N VAL A 565 -15.13 31.33 -0.85
CA VAL A 565 -15.39 32.76 -0.70
C VAL A 565 -16.88 33.06 -0.93
N SER A 566 -17.48 33.86 -0.06
CA SER A 566 -18.83 34.38 -0.20
C SER A 566 -18.87 35.53 -1.21
N SER A 567 -19.96 35.65 -1.97
CA SER A 567 -20.22 36.81 -2.83
C SER A 567 -20.68 38.05 -2.07
N SER A 568 -21.00 37.91 -0.77
CA SER A 568 -21.41 39.02 0.09
C SER A 568 -20.21 39.81 0.63
N THR A 569 -20.48 41.01 1.11
CA THR A 569 -19.50 41.89 1.77
C THR A 569 -20.10 42.41 3.06
N LEU A 570 -19.27 42.52 4.10
CA LEU A 570 -19.63 43.08 5.40
C LEU A 570 -18.89 44.41 5.62
N ALA A 571 -19.54 45.36 6.27
CA ALA A 571 -18.94 46.64 6.60
C ALA A 571 -18.53 46.65 8.08
N SER A 572 -17.29 47.05 8.38
CA SER A 572 -16.81 47.22 9.77
C SER A 572 -17.41 48.49 10.43
N PRO A 573 -17.65 48.51 11.77
CA PRO A 573 -17.39 47.43 12.73
C PRO A 573 -18.29 46.20 12.54
N LEU A 574 -17.79 45.03 12.94
CA LEU A 574 -18.52 43.76 12.82
C LEU A 574 -19.15 43.41 14.17
N PHE A 575 -20.34 42.81 14.11
CA PHE A 575 -21.00 42.23 15.26
C PHE A 575 -21.10 40.73 15.10
N PHE A 576 -21.04 40.02 16.21
CA PHE A 576 -20.97 38.57 16.25
C PHE A 576 -22.15 38.04 17.02
N GLN A 577 -22.73 36.96 16.52
CA GLN A 577 -23.84 36.31 17.18
C GLN A 577 -23.58 34.81 17.18
N VAL A 578 -23.82 34.18 18.32
CA VAL A 578 -23.83 32.73 18.36
C VAL A 578 -25.06 32.26 17.58
N ALA A 579 -24.86 31.37 16.61
CA ALA A 579 -25.96 30.83 15.82
C ALA A 579 -27.11 30.32 16.72
N GLY A 580 -28.33 30.82 16.48
CA GLY A 580 -29.53 30.46 17.25
C GLY A 580 -29.63 31.10 18.64
N SER A 581 -28.79 32.08 18.99
CA SER A 581 -28.80 32.74 20.31
C SER A 581 -29.03 34.25 20.16
N PRO A 582 -29.73 34.92 21.08
CA PRO A 582 -30.03 36.35 20.98
C PRO A 582 -28.84 37.27 21.31
N GLU A 583 -27.79 36.76 21.95
CA GLU A 583 -26.65 37.56 22.40
C GLU A 583 -25.79 38.06 21.24
N VAL A 584 -25.53 39.37 21.24
CA VAL A 584 -24.68 40.03 20.25
C VAL A 584 -23.38 40.47 20.91
N TYR A 585 -22.27 40.30 20.22
CA TYR A 585 -20.94 40.65 20.68
C TYR A 585 -20.27 41.60 19.68
N THR A 586 -19.37 42.45 20.18
CA THR A 586 -18.49 43.30 19.36
C THR A 586 -17.03 42.89 19.55
N LEU A 587 -16.18 43.13 18.56
CA LEU A 587 -14.72 42.99 18.71
C LEU A 587 -14.13 44.27 19.29
N ASP A 588 -13.38 44.13 20.37
CA ASP A 588 -12.59 45.20 20.99
C ASP A 588 -11.25 44.63 21.48
N GLY A 589 -10.14 45.25 21.08
CA GLY A 589 -8.79 44.78 21.43
C GLY A 589 -8.48 43.33 21.00
N GLY A 590 -9.12 42.83 19.94
CA GLY A 590 -9.00 41.44 19.47
C GLY A 590 -9.79 40.42 20.29
N LYS A 591 -10.69 40.88 21.17
CA LYS A 591 -11.55 40.05 22.02
C LYS A 591 -13.02 40.36 21.79
N LEU A 592 -13.89 39.38 22.04
CA LEU A 592 -15.34 39.58 21.95
C LEU A 592 -15.89 40.14 23.25
N ARG A 593 -16.70 41.19 23.18
CA ARG A 593 -17.39 41.78 24.34
C ARG A 593 -18.89 41.73 24.13
N HIS A 594 -19.63 41.29 25.15
CA HIS A 594 -21.10 41.19 25.06
C HIS A 594 -21.75 42.59 25.00
N VAL A 595 -22.55 42.82 23.96
CA VAL A 595 -23.36 44.02 23.76
C VAL A 595 -24.69 43.83 24.49
N ARG A 596 -24.82 44.47 25.65
CA ARG A 596 -25.86 44.14 26.64
C ARG A 596 -27.25 44.72 26.36
N SER A 597 -27.37 45.65 25.42
CA SER A 597 -28.64 46.31 25.12
C SER A 597 -28.75 46.65 23.63
N TYR A 598 -29.99 46.73 23.14
CA TYR A 598 -30.26 47.15 21.77
C TYR A 598 -29.88 48.63 21.53
N ALA A 599 -29.98 49.49 22.55
CA ALA A 599 -29.55 50.87 22.47
C ALA A 599 -28.03 50.99 22.23
N LEU A 600 -27.23 50.24 23.01
CA LEU A 600 -25.78 50.17 22.82
C LEU A 600 -25.42 49.58 21.46
N LEU A 601 -26.16 48.56 21.00
CA LEU A 601 -25.94 48.02 19.66
C LEU A 601 -26.15 49.08 18.57
N GLN A 602 -27.22 49.88 18.66
CA GLN A 602 -27.45 50.98 17.72
C GLN A 602 -26.38 52.06 17.81
N GLU A 603 -25.91 52.40 19.01
CA GLU A 603 -24.83 53.37 19.21
C GLU A 603 -23.54 52.90 18.54
N LEU A 604 -23.09 51.67 18.83
CA LEU A 604 -21.88 51.08 18.27
C LEU A 604 -21.99 50.87 16.75
N ASN A 605 -23.18 50.56 16.26
CA ASN A 605 -23.41 50.35 14.83
C ASN A 605 -23.55 51.68 14.07
N GLY A 606 -24.07 52.74 14.69
CA GLY A 606 -24.45 53.97 14.01
C GLY A 606 -25.61 53.78 13.03
N SER A 607 -25.71 54.67 12.04
CA SER A 607 -26.82 54.72 11.06
C SER A 607 -26.76 53.70 9.92
N ARG A 608 -25.83 52.72 9.98
CA ARG A 608 -25.56 51.79 8.88
C ARG A 608 -26.31 50.45 9.04
N PRO A 609 -26.45 49.64 7.97
CA PRO A 609 -26.98 48.28 8.10
C PRO A 609 -26.13 47.42 9.05
N LEU A 610 -26.80 46.69 9.94
CA LEU A 610 -26.13 45.82 10.92
C LEU A 610 -25.45 44.64 10.21
N SER A 611 -24.12 44.51 10.38
CA SER A 611 -23.34 43.40 9.85
C SER A 611 -23.12 42.34 10.93
N LEU A 612 -23.92 41.27 10.90
CA LEU A 612 -23.84 40.14 11.84
C LEU A 612 -23.04 38.98 11.23
N VAL A 613 -22.06 38.51 11.99
CA VAL A 613 -21.25 37.33 11.71
C VAL A 613 -21.73 36.21 12.62
N ALA A 614 -22.25 35.13 12.03
CA ALA A 614 -22.67 33.96 12.78
C ALA A 614 -21.47 33.06 13.08
N TRP A 615 -21.12 32.93 14.35
CA TRP A 615 -20.06 32.03 14.81
C TRP A 615 -20.61 30.92 15.70
N SER A 616 -19.86 29.82 15.79
CA SER A 616 -20.13 28.77 16.75
C SER A 616 -19.98 29.28 18.18
N ARG A 617 -20.69 28.65 19.12
CA ARG A 617 -20.54 28.96 20.55
C ARG A 617 -19.12 28.75 21.05
N ALA A 618 -18.42 27.74 20.53
CA ALA A 618 -17.04 27.45 20.90
C ALA A 618 -16.10 28.57 20.44
N THR A 619 -16.23 29.04 19.19
CA THR A 619 -15.45 30.17 18.66
C THR A 619 -15.68 31.44 19.48
N VAL A 620 -16.94 31.72 19.83
CA VAL A 620 -17.26 32.89 20.67
C VAL A 620 -16.64 32.74 22.06
N ASN A 621 -16.76 31.59 22.71
CA ASN A 621 -16.20 31.35 24.04
C ASN A 621 -14.67 31.48 24.08
N ASP A 622 -13.96 31.05 23.04
CA ASP A 622 -12.49 31.18 22.94
C ASP A 622 -12.02 32.64 22.91
N LEU A 623 -12.88 33.55 22.43
CA LEU A 623 -12.57 34.98 22.26
C LEU A 623 -13.29 35.88 23.27
N LEU A 624 -14.26 35.35 24.02
CA LEU A 624 -15.14 36.14 24.89
C LEU A 624 -14.41 36.73 26.10
N THR A 625 -14.61 38.03 26.30
CA THR A 625 -14.13 38.80 27.45
C THR A 625 -15.21 39.75 27.94
N GLY A 626 -15.89 39.38 29.03
CA GLY A 626 -16.87 40.24 29.71
C GLY A 626 -17.88 40.98 28.81
N PRO A 627 -18.61 41.96 29.35
CA PRO A 627 -19.43 42.85 28.56
C PRO A 627 -18.64 44.01 27.93
N TYR A 628 -19.24 44.67 26.95
CA TYR A 628 -18.77 45.97 26.51
C TYR A 628 -19.16 47.03 27.56
N LEU A 629 -18.22 47.93 27.86
CA LEU A 629 -18.42 49.03 28.78
C LEU A 629 -18.37 50.34 27.98
N GLU A 630 -19.45 51.11 28.05
CA GLU A 630 -19.52 52.46 27.52
C GLU A 630 -18.59 53.39 28.31
N ASP A 631 -18.12 54.46 27.70
CA ASP A 631 -17.41 55.50 28.44
C ASP A 631 -18.36 56.20 29.41
N GLY A 632 -17.88 56.46 30.63
CA GLY A 632 -18.63 57.06 31.73
C GLY A 632 -19.38 56.07 32.63
N VAL A 633 -19.54 54.80 32.23
CA VAL A 633 -20.29 53.81 33.04
C VAL A 633 -19.54 53.47 34.33
N PHE A 634 -20.28 53.35 35.42
CA PHE A 634 -19.74 52.89 36.71
C PHE A 634 -19.95 51.39 36.86
N VAL A 635 -18.90 50.69 37.27
CA VAL A 635 -18.90 49.24 37.47
C VAL A 635 -18.36 48.86 38.84
N SER A 636 -18.90 47.80 39.41
CA SER A 636 -18.32 47.08 40.54
C SER A 636 -18.16 45.61 40.18
N PHE A 637 -17.35 44.90 40.95
CA PHE A 637 -17.11 43.47 40.75
C PHE A 637 -17.67 42.69 41.93
N THR A 638 -18.35 41.57 41.66
CA THR A 638 -18.98 40.74 42.70
C THR A 638 -17.96 40.31 43.75
N GLY A 639 -18.25 40.54 45.03
CA GLY A 639 -17.32 40.25 46.14
C GLY A 639 -16.21 41.29 46.34
N GLN A 640 -16.24 42.39 45.59
CA GLN A 640 -15.36 43.55 45.75
C GLN A 640 -16.20 44.79 46.10
N SER A 641 -15.67 45.66 46.97
CA SER A 641 -16.34 46.89 47.38
C SER A 641 -15.96 48.08 46.48
N GLU A 642 -14.92 47.93 45.67
CA GLU A 642 -14.39 48.96 44.80
C GLU A 642 -15.34 49.28 43.63
N VAL A 643 -15.48 50.56 43.33
CA VAL A 643 -16.21 51.08 42.18
C VAL A 643 -15.21 51.64 41.18
N TYR A 644 -15.43 51.38 39.91
CA TYR A 644 -14.61 51.87 38.80
C TYR A 644 -15.50 52.67 37.84
N GLN A 645 -14.97 53.75 37.28
CA GLN A 645 -15.55 54.39 36.11
C GLN A 645 -14.79 53.90 34.88
N HIS A 646 -15.51 53.48 33.84
CA HIS A 646 -14.89 53.19 32.56
C HIS A 646 -14.69 54.51 31.79
N THR A 647 -13.48 54.81 31.34
CA THR A 647 -13.20 56.04 30.58
C THR A 647 -12.00 55.82 29.68
N ALA A 648 -12.12 56.17 28.40
CA ALA A 648 -11.07 56.03 27.40
C ALA A 648 -10.50 54.59 27.36
N GLY A 649 -11.38 53.59 27.42
CA GLY A 649 -11.01 52.17 27.35
C GLY A 649 -10.33 51.61 28.61
N GLN A 650 -10.38 52.33 29.74
CA GLN A 650 -9.78 51.90 31.00
C GLN A 650 -10.79 51.92 32.14
N LEU A 651 -10.69 50.94 33.03
CA LEU A 651 -11.34 51.02 34.33
C LEU A 651 -10.47 51.87 35.26
N ARG A 652 -11.03 52.97 35.75
CA ARG A 652 -10.36 53.86 36.69
C ARG A 652 -11.06 53.79 38.03
N HIS A 653 -10.32 53.41 39.06
CA HIS A 653 -10.87 53.29 40.41
C HIS A 653 -11.43 54.62 40.90
N VAL A 654 -12.63 54.60 41.49
CA VAL A 654 -13.26 55.74 42.14
C VAL A 654 -13.00 55.62 43.63
N PRO A 655 -12.07 56.41 44.20
CA PRO A 655 -11.52 56.15 45.53
C PRO A 655 -12.48 56.43 46.68
N ASP A 656 -13.47 57.29 46.48
CA ASP A 656 -14.41 57.69 47.52
C ASP A 656 -15.78 58.09 46.95
N TYR A 657 -16.76 58.16 47.85
CA TYR A 657 -18.15 58.46 47.52
C TYR A 657 -18.37 59.90 47.03
N ALA A 658 -17.57 60.87 47.50
CA ALA A 658 -17.67 62.26 47.08
C ALA A 658 -17.25 62.43 45.61
N THR A 659 -16.18 61.72 45.21
CA THR A 659 -15.71 61.62 43.82
C THR A 659 -16.76 60.94 42.96
N LEU A 660 -17.37 59.85 43.43
CA LEU A 660 -18.46 59.17 42.72
C LEU A 660 -19.64 60.10 42.40
N LEU A 661 -20.10 60.88 43.38
CA LEU A 661 -21.18 61.86 43.18
C LEU A 661 -20.76 62.98 42.21
N THR A 662 -19.55 63.50 42.37
CA THR A 662 -19.03 64.60 41.52
C THR A 662 -18.99 64.19 40.05
N LEU A 663 -18.53 62.97 39.76
CA LEU A 663 -18.44 62.43 38.40
C LEU A 663 -19.81 62.19 37.76
N ASN A 664 -20.89 62.15 38.54
CA ASN A 664 -22.26 61.94 38.06
C ASN A 664 -23.20 63.12 38.42
N GLY A 665 -22.67 64.35 38.38
CA GLY A 665 -23.49 65.57 38.52
C GLY A 665 -24.19 65.71 39.89
N GLY A 666 -23.56 65.20 40.95
CA GLY A 666 -24.07 65.25 42.32
C GLY A 666 -25.10 64.17 42.68
N ARG A 667 -25.35 63.20 41.80
CA ARG A 667 -26.31 62.11 42.02
C ARG A 667 -25.61 60.76 42.11
N VAL A 668 -26.14 59.83 42.88
CA VAL A 668 -25.63 58.44 42.92
C VAL A 668 -25.84 57.80 41.55
N PRO A 669 -24.78 57.34 40.85
CA PRO A 669 -24.92 56.69 39.56
C PRO A 669 -25.49 55.27 39.71
N SER A 670 -26.05 54.74 38.61
CA SER A 670 -26.25 53.30 38.49
C SER A 670 -24.90 52.60 38.37
N ILE A 671 -24.63 51.67 39.29
CA ILE A 671 -23.39 50.88 39.30
C ILE A 671 -23.70 49.49 38.76
N LEU A 672 -23.03 49.13 37.67
CA LEU A 672 -23.14 47.81 37.06
C LEU A 672 -22.30 46.78 37.82
N SER A 673 -22.94 45.76 38.38
CA SER A 673 -22.23 44.64 39.02
C SER A 673 -21.79 43.59 37.99
N LEU A 674 -20.49 43.29 37.94
CA LEU A 674 -19.83 42.36 37.03
C LEU A 674 -19.19 41.19 37.79
N LYS A 675 -18.99 40.04 37.14
CA LYS A 675 -18.26 38.92 37.75
C LYS A 675 -16.82 39.31 38.06
N ALA A 676 -16.32 38.92 39.24
CA ALA A 676 -14.96 39.22 39.70
C ALA A 676 -13.87 38.91 38.65
N ASP A 677 -13.94 37.73 38.03
CA ASP A 677 -12.95 37.24 37.06
C ASP A 677 -12.85 38.11 35.80
N TRP A 678 -13.89 38.90 35.49
CA TRP A 678 -13.85 39.80 34.34
C TRP A 678 -12.96 41.01 34.56
N LYS A 679 -12.62 41.38 35.80
CA LYS A 679 -11.79 42.55 36.09
C LYS A 679 -10.43 42.48 35.38
N ALA A 680 -9.81 41.30 35.37
CA ALA A 680 -8.53 41.05 34.71
C ALA A 680 -8.58 41.25 33.17
N MET A 681 -9.78 41.29 32.58
CA MET A 681 -10.00 41.45 31.14
C MET A 681 -10.07 42.93 30.70
N TYR A 682 -9.98 43.87 31.64
CA TYR A 682 -9.96 45.30 31.36
C TYR A 682 -8.63 45.91 31.77
N LYS A 683 -8.18 46.90 31.02
CA LYS A 683 -7.04 47.70 31.42
C LYS A 683 -7.45 48.56 32.61
N VAL A 684 -6.84 48.34 33.77
CA VAL A 684 -7.03 49.21 34.93
C VAL A 684 -6.07 50.38 34.80
N GLY A 685 -6.62 51.58 34.71
CA GLY A 685 -5.87 52.84 34.67
C GLY A 685 -5.69 53.44 36.05
N SER A 686 -5.04 54.61 36.09
CA SER A 686 -4.93 55.39 37.32
C SER A 686 -6.33 55.75 37.87
N PRO A 687 -6.50 55.79 39.21
CA PRO A 687 -7.75 56.23 39.84
C PRO A 687 -8.26 57.58 39.32
N VAL A 688 -9.58 57.77 39.30
CA VAL A 688 -10.18 59.08 39.01
C VAL A 688 -10.12 59.91 40.28
N LEU A 689 -9.60 61.13 40.17
CA LEU A 689 -9.57 62.11 41.26
C LEU A 689 -10.45 63.30 40.87
N ALA A 690 -11.29 63.76 41.79
CA ALA A 690 -12.04 64.99 41.62
C ALA A 690 -11.14 66.21 41.87
N ASN A 691 -11.44 67.33 41.23
CA ASN A 691 -10.74 68.58 41.53
C ASN A 691 -10.93 68.94 43.02
N GLY A 692 -9.82 69.30 43.66
CA GLY A 692 -9.75 69.56 45.09
C GLY A 692 -9.48 68.34 45.97
N THR A 693 -9.45 67.11 45.43
CA THR A 693 -9.13 65.91 46.22
C THR A 693 -7.72 65.98 46.79
N PHE A 694 -7.57 65.68 48.08
CA PHE A 694 -6.26 65.53 48.72
C PHE A 694 -5.81 64.08 48.63
N VAL A 695 -4.56 63.87 48.24
CA VAL A 695 -3.98 62.56 47.97
C VAL A 695 -2.68 62.40 48.72
N GLN A 696 -2.49 61.24 49.33
CA GLN A 696 -1.21 60.79 49.87
C GLN A 696 -0.85 59.46 49.21
N PHE A 697 0.44 59.26 48.94
CA PHE A 697 0.93 57.99 48.40
C PHE A 697 1.39 57.08 49.54
N ALA A 698 1.07 55.80 49.48
CA ALA A 698 1.38 54.84 50.54
C ALA A 698 2.90 54.80 50.83
N GLY A 699 3.28 54.91 52.10
CA GLY A 699 4.68 54.98 52.50
C GLY A 699 5.37 56.33 52.20
N GLN A 700 4.64 57.33 51.71
CA GLN A 700 5.10 58.70 51.48
C GLN A 700 4.42 59.65 52.48
N GLY A 701 5.14 60.64 53.00
CA GLY A 701 4.62 61.59 54.00
C GLY A 701 3.94 62.81 53.37
N GLU A 702 4.16 63.04 52.08
CA GLU A 702 3.71 64.21 51.35
C GLU A 702 2.24 64.12 50.95
N VAL A 703 1.51 65.22 51.14
CA VAL A 703 0.11 65.37 50.73
C VAL A 703 0.04 66.28 49.50
N TYR A 704 -0.73 65.86 48.51
CA TYR A 704 -0.93 66.59 47.26
C TYR A 704 -2.40 66.98 47.14
N ARG A 705 -2.68 68.13 46.53
CA ARG A 705 -4.02 68.50 46.09
C ARG A 705 -4.12 68.30 44.58
N TYR A 706 -5.11 67.52 44.14
CA TYR A 706 -5.35 67.31 42.73
C TYR A 706 -6.24 68.43 42.16
N ASN A 707 -5.79 69.11 41.12
CA ASN A 707 -6.56 70.13 40.40
C ASN A 707 -6.20 70.08 38.90
N GLU A 708 -7.22 70.06 38.04
CA GLU A 708 -7.08 70.20 36.59
C GLU A 708 -6.04 69.26 35.95
N GLY A 709 -5.98 68.00 36.44
CA GLY A 709 -5.04 67.00 35.93
C GLY A 709 -3.67 67.00 36.60
N GLN A 710 -3.41 67.91 37.55
CA GLN A 710 -2.11 68.05 38.21
C GLN A 710 -2.17 67.76 39.70
N LEU A 711 -1.10 67.15 40.23
CA LEU A 711 -0.85 67.04 41.66
C LEU A 711 0.00 68.22 42.14
N GLN A 712 -0.57 69.04 43.02
CA GLN A 712 0.11 70.18 43.64
C GLN A 712 0.53 69.80 45.06
N HIS A 713 1.84 69.77 45.34
CA HIS A 713 2.35 69.41 46.68
C HIS A 713 1.93 70.46 47.72
N VAL A 714 1.27 70.05 48.80
CA VAL A 714 0.90 70.91 49.92
C VAL A 714 2.06 70.95 50.91
N GLN A 715 2.80 72.07 50.94
CA GLN A 715 4.12 72.13 51.59
C GLN A 715 4.07 72.26 53.11
N SER A 716 2.91 72.54 53.71
CA SER A 716 2.78 72.72 55.16
C SER A 716 1.43 72.25 55.71
N TYR A 717 1.43 71.83 56.99
CA TYR A 717 0.21 71.46 57.71
C TYR A 717 -0.79 72.63 57.82
N ALA A 718 -0.28 73.86 58.00
CA ALA A 718 -1.11 75.07 58.03
C ALA A 718 -1.87 75.26 56.70
N SER A 719 -1.20 75.02 55.58
CA SER A 719 -1.82 75.11 54.25
C SER A 719 -2.81 73.98 53.98
N LEU A 720 -2.53 72.77 54.47
CA LEU A 720 -3.48 71.66 54.43
C LEU A 720 -4.79 71.99 55.19
N VAL A 721 -4.69 72.48 56.42
CA VAL A 721 -5.86 72.87 57.25
C VAL A 721 -6.59 74.08 56.64
N ARG A 722 -5.87 75.06 56.09
CA ARG A 722 -6.45 76.21 55.39
C ARG A 722 -7.29 75.78 54.19
N LEU A 723 -6.76 74.88 53.36
CA LEU A 723 -7.45 74.36 52.18
C LEU A 723 -8.61 73.41 52.55
N GLY A 724 -8.58 72.79 53.73
CA GLY A 724 -9.67 71.98 54.30
C GLY A 724 -10.70 72.78 55.12
N SER A 725 -10.80 74.09 54.90
CA SER A 725 -11.76 74.97 55.58
C SER A 725 -11.66 74.93 57.12
N GLY A 726 -10.43 74.90 57.66
CA GLY A 726 -10.16 74.95 59.09
C GLY A 726 -10.09 73.58 59.78
N ARG A 727 -10.14 72.48 59.03
CA ARG A 727 -9.90 71.11 59.52
C ARG A 727 -8.97 70.37 58.55
N VAL A 728 -8.35 69.29 59.00
CA VAL A 728 -7.61 68.40 58.10
C VAL A 728 -8.64 67.78 57.13
N PRO A 729 -8.49 67.99 55.81
CA PRO A 729 -9.41 67.43 54.83
C PRO A 729 -9.26 65.91 54.76
N THR A 730 -10.25 65.22 54.19
CA THR A 730 -10.12 63.80 53.88
C THR A 730 -9.00 63.60 52.86
N ILE A 731 -8.04 62.73 53.19
CA ILE A 731 -6.90 62.40 52.33
C ILE A 731 -7.12 61.00 51.78
N VAL A 732 -7.11 60.87 50.46
CA VAL A 732 -7.18 59.60 49.73
C VAL A 732 -5.78 59.00 49.68
N THR A 733 -5.61 57.79 50.20
CA THR A 733 -4.33 57.06 50.10
C THR A 733 -4.28 56.25 48.80
N LEU A 734 -3.28 56.50 47.96
CA LEU A 734 -3.01 55.76 46.72
C LEU A 734 -1.71 54.94 46.81
N ALA A 735 -1.57 53.89 46.00
CA ALA A 735 -0.32 53.12 45.92
C ALA A 735 0.84 53.97 45.38
N ALA A 736 2.05 53.77 45.91
CA ALA A 736 3.21 54.65 45.66
C ALA A 736 3.64 54.72 44.18
N ASP A 737 3.51 53.62 43.46
CA ASP A 737 3.83 53.48 42.03
C ASP A 737 2.92 54.31 41.12
N LEU A 738 1.69 54.62 41.56
CA LEU A 738 0.75 55.42 40.79
C LEU A 738 1.14 56.90 40.69
N LYS A 739 2.07 57.40 41.51
CA LYS A 739 2.50 58.81 41.50
C LYS A 739 3.02 59.25 40.13
N ALA A 740 3.74 58.37 39.43
CA ALA A 740 4.30 58.66 38.11
C ALA A 740 3.24 58.85 37.02
N ALA A 741 1.99 58.42 37.26
CA ALA A 741 0.91 58.55 36.29
C ALA A 741 0.21 59.92 36.30
N TYR A 742 0.62 60.84 37.18
CA TYR A 742 0.06 62.18 37.29
C TYR A 742 1.14 63.24 37.02
N SER A 743 0.77 64.31 36.32
CA SER A 743 1.65 65.47 36.16
C SER A 743 1.74 66.27 37.47
N MET A 744 2.94 66.79 37.77
CA MET A 744 3.16 67.66 38.91
C MET A 744 2.84 69.11 38.55
N GLY A 745 1.99 69.75 39.35
CA GLY A 745 1.70 71.18 39.27
C GLY A 745 2.53 71.99 40.24
N THR A 746 2.33 73.31 40.22
CA THR A 746 2.97 74.24 41.16
C THR A 746 2.64 73.88 42.61
N PRO A 747 3.65 73.74 43.51
CA PRO A 747 3.41 73.49 44.93
C PRO A 747 2.57 74.59 45.59
N ILE A 748 1.79 74.22 46.60
CA ILE A 748 1.00 75.14 47.42
C ILE A 748 1.74 75.37 48.74
N PRO A 749 2.30 76.59 48.98
CA PRO A 749 3.01 76.92 50.20
C PRO A 749 2.09 76.93 51.42
#